data_AF-A0A6V7BAK0-F1
#
_entry.id   AF-A0A6V7BAK0-F1
#
_cell.length_a   1.000
_cell.length_b   1.000
_cell.length_c   1.000
_cell.angle_alpha   90.00
_cell.angle_beta   90.00
_cell.angle_gamma   90.00
#
_symmetry.space_group_name_H-M   'P 1'
#
loop_
_entity.id
_entity.type
_entity.pdbx_description
1 polymer ?
#
loop_
_entity_poly.entity_id
_entity_poly.type
_entity_poly.pdbx_seq_one_letter_code
_entity_poly.pdbx_strand_id
1 'polypeptide(L)'
;MITSINRLKQFGIFNDFNGTKIQKFGKYNLVYGWNGTGKSTLSNLFSCLELRAMIPRFSAAQFSIELEDGSSITEETLTGSQLNIHVFNQHFVHENIDWDKSVKSILLIAKEKIDDLQKLEKLKADLKSKSKSYDEKRSDIRKCREALDRFLTQAAKKMKLGLQAIDTSDNYYLNYDRRKLSAFIQKNSEAIIKKDSVLSDNRVIDLTNAARPDQLPSISFAGTAIESDYFKKAAVRIRDLIATTAINQAIQRLADNPDIRDWVQAGLDIHQHHESQSCEFCGSPFTQTRAQALGAHFSKAFTDFQSRLQSAAIWIESQGAPSNHLPPETSFYKEFLADAERLEKEYKSVANKIEQQIDGWRYALKSKITDPERIDIIILDVVEDDVIKFNEVLESISALVEKHNNKTSNFKFETSKSKLVLELHFAAAEVQEFNYAGSQKKCGDLEAQATNDLKELEKIRQEVSAIEVQLSNETVGAKEFNDTLHRFIGRSELCLSFNQKKKGYEIIRNGVGEHDGNLSEGEKTAIAFVYFITKLKENGNKVEDSIVVVDDPVSSFDSNHLFHAYSFLRTQCTNARQLFVLTHNFTYFKLVRDWFTITNRNREKKEKPQNCFFYRLDAPPGSPRHSLLVDADDSLKNYGSEYHYIFKKLYGYRAHTTLNRDEAFLTANLARKLIESFFTFKYPKRRSDISALMDVGLEGCTITTPELKEKIYRFINKYSHSDVIEITEESSENLAGESHSVIGSILQWLEEVDKKHYDEMTQVATG
;
A
#
# COMPACT_ATOMS: atom_id res chain seq x y z
N MET A 1 10.10 -34.26 -37.87
CA MET A 1 10.98 -35.26 -37.21
C MET A 1 12.21 -35.48 -38.07
N ILE A 2 13.26 -36.10 -37.54
CA ILE A 2 14.39 -36.59 -38.35
C ILE A 2 13.97 -37.92 -38.98
N THR A 3 14.07 -38.06 -40.30
CA THR A 3 13.62 -39.25 -41.04
C THR A 3 14.77 -40.16 -41.43
N SER A 4 15.94 -39.62 -41.75
CA SER A 4 17.14 -40.41 -42.07
C SER A 4 18.43 -39.61 -41.85
N ILE A 5 19.53 -40.34 -41.64
CA ILE A 5 20.88 -39.80 -41.76
C ILE A 5 21.42 -40.29 -43.12
N ASN A 6 21.37 -39.45 -44.14
CA ASN A 6 21.71 -39.82 -45.50
C ASN A 6 23.21 -40.07 -45.66
N ARG A 7 24.05 -39.25 -45.01
CA ARG A 7 25.51 -39.38 -45.06
C ARG A 7 26.20 -38.92 -43.77
N LEU A 8 27.27 -39.61 -43.37
CA LEU A 8 28.25 -39.14 -42.39
C LEU A 8 29.67 -39.41 -42.90
N LYS A 9 30.45 -38.36 -43.13
CA LYS A 9 31.81 -38.47 -43.65
C LYS A 9 32.79 -37.78 -42.70
N GLN A 10 33.88 -38.46 -42.38
CA GLN A 10 34.91 -38.00 -41.44
C GLN A 10 34.34 -37.57 -40.06
N PHE A 11 33.22 -38.18 -39.66
CA PHE A 11 32.54 -37.87 -38.39
C PHE A 11 32.96 -38.89 -37.34
N GLY A 12 34.11 -38.67 -36.71
CA GLY A 12 34.67 -39.60 -35.71
C GLY A 12 34.96 -40.98 -36.32
N ILE A 13 34.32 -42.03 -35.79
CA ILE A 13 34.45 -43.40 -36.30
C ILE A 13 33.61 -43.66 -37.57
N PHE A 14 32.79 -42.70 -38.01
CA PHE A 14 32.06 -42.79 -39.28
C PHE A 14 32.90 -42.18 -40.41
N ASN A 15 33.60 -43.02 -41.16
CA ASN A 15 34.49 -42.58 -42.25
C ASN A 15 33.73 -42.05 -43.47
N ASP A 16 32.79 -42.81 -44.02
CA ASP A 16 31.87 -42.42 -45.10
C ASP A 16 30.62 -43.31 -45.06
N PHE A 17 29.83 -43.17 -44.00
CA PHE A 17 28.58 -43.92 -43.83
C PHE A 17 27.50 -43.40 -44.78
N ASN A 18 26.79 -44.32 -45.43
CA ASN A 18 25.66 -44.06 -46.31
C ASN A 18 24.41 -44.74 -45.73
N GLY A 19 23.46 -43.92 -45.25
CA GLY A 19 22.24 -44.39 -44.60
C GLY A 19 21.05 -44.60 -45.53
N THR A 20 21.22 -44.53 -46.86
CA THR A 20 20.13 -44.81 -47.81
C THR A 20 19.67 -46.28 -47.80
N LYS A 21 20.46 -47.17 -47.20
CA LYS A 21 20.21 -48.62 -47.13
C LYS A 21 19.54 -49.09 -45.84
N ILE A 22 19.33 -48.19 -44.87
CA ILE A 22 18.62 -48.51 -43.62
C ILE A 22 17.18 -47.99 -43.68
N GLN A 23 16.29 -48.59 -42.89
CA GLN A 23 14.92 -48.11 -42.80
C GLN A 23 14.86 -46.69 -42.22
N LYS A 24 13.79 -45.95 -42.53
CA LYS A 24 13.59 -44.59 -42.01
C LYS A 24 13.32 -44.60 -40.49
N PHE A 25 13.78 -43.57 -39.81
CA PHE A 25 13.46 -43.34 -38.41
C PHE A 25 11.97 -43.05 -38.21
N GLY A 26 11.44 -43.54 -37.09
CA GLY A 26 10.07 -43.31 -36.66
C GLY A 26 10.02 -42.38 -35.46
N LYS A 27 8.88 -42.37 -34.75
CA LYS A 27 8.72 -41.66 -33.49
C LYS A 27 9.67 -42.20 -32.42
N TYR A 28 9.85 -43.50 -32.33
CA TYR A 28 10.71 -44.13 -31.32
C TYR A 28 11.80 -44.98 -31.99
N ASN A 29 13.07 -44.72 -31.68
CA ASN A 29 14.22 -45.36 -32.32
C ASN A 29 15.16 -45.89 -31.24
N LEU A 30 15.38 -47.21 -31.23
CA LEU A 30 16.28 -47.85 -30.27
C LEU A 30 17.50 -48.39 -31.00
N VAL A 31 18.68 -47.94 -30.59
CA VAL A 31 19.97 -48.29 -31.19
C VAL A 31 20.79 -49.07 -30.18
N TYR A 32 21.14 -50.31 -30.50
CA TYR A 32 22.00 -51.15 -29.68
C TYR A 32 23.41 -51.25 -30.24
N GLY A 33 24.43 -51.17 -29.40
CA GLY A 33 25.81 -51.38 -29.86
C GLY A 33 26.82 -51.52 -28.73
N TRP A 34 27.88 -52.30 -28.96
CA TRP A 34 28.95 -52.49 -27.99
C TRP A 34 29.75 -51.20 -27.75
N ASN A 35 30.57 -51.16 -26.70
CA ASN A 35 31.46 -50.03 -26.47
C ASN A 35 32.47 -49.87 -27.62
N GLY A 36 32.70 -48.62 -28.03
CA GLY A 36 33.55 -48.29 -29.18
C GLY A 36 32.93 -48.55 -30.56
N THR A 37 31.65 -48.92 -30.67
CA THR A 37 30.97 -49.09 -31.98
C THR A 37 30.47 -47.79 -32.61
N GLY A 38 30.58 -46.64 -31.92
CA GLY A 38 30.18 -45.35 -32.47
C GLY A 38 28.91 -44.74 -31.87
N LYS A 39 28.27 -45.35 -30.86
CA LYS A 39 27.08 -44.80 -30.16
C LYS A 39 27.25 -43.34 -29.76
N SER A 40 28.28 -43.04 -28.96
CA SER A 40 28.53 -41.66 -28.54
C SER A 40 28.92 -40.76 -29.70
N THR A 41 29.56 -41.27 -30.76
CA THR A 41 29.80 -40.47 -31.97
C THR A 41 28.48 -40.07 -32.64
N LEU A 42 27.55 -41.02 -32.78
CA LEU A 42 26.19 -40.77 -33.28
C LEU A 42 25.39 -39.83 -32.37
N SER A 43 25.49 -39.98 -31.05
CA SER A 43 24.89 -39.04 -30.10
C SER A 43 25.43 -37.62 -30.27
N ASN A 44 26.73 -37.48 -30.52
CA ASN A 44 27.33 -36.16 -30.73
C ASN A 44 26.94 -35.51 -32.06
N LEU A 45 26.57 -36.28 -33.09
CA LEU A 45 25.93 -35.72 -34.28
C LEU A 45 24.65 -34.98 -33.91
N PHE A 46 23.81 -35.60 -33.06
CA PHE A 46 22.60 -34.94 -32.56
C PHE A 46 22.94 -33.74 -31.67
N SER A 47 24.03 -33.78 -30.89
CA SER A 47 24.49 -32.60 -30.12
C SER A 47 24.90 -31.44 -31.02
N CYS A 48 25.50 -31.69 -32.20
CA CYS A 48 25.73 -30.63 -33.18
C CYS A 48 24.41 -29.96 -33.63
N LEU A 49 23.34 -30.74 -33.81
CA LEU A 49 22.00 -30.24 -34.14
C LEU A 49 21.40 -29.40 -33.00
N GLU A 50 21.56 -29.83 -31.75
CA GLU A 50 21.11 -29.09 -30.56
C GLU A 50 21.84 -27.76 -30.41
N LEU A 51 23.17 -27.77 -30.55
CA LEU A 51 24.02 -26.57 -30.44
C LEU A 51 23.92 -25.65 -31.66
N ARG A 52 23.37 -26.15 -32.78
CA ARG A 52 23.36 -25.47 -34.08
C ARG A 52 24.78 -25.07 -34.53
N ALA A 53 25.76 -25.86 -34.12
CA ALA A 53 27.17 -25.62 -34.34
C ALA A 53 27.95 -26.93 -34.36
N MET A 54 29.05 -26.96 -35.11
CA MET A 54 29.95 -28.10 -35.12
C MET A 54 30.74 -28.16 -33.81
N ILE A 55 30.72 -29.32 -33.15
CA ILE A 55 31.60 -29.57 -32.02
C ILE A 55 33.06 -29.54 -32.54
N PRO A 56 34.01 -28.86 -31.86
CA PRO A 56 35.36 -28.59 -32.40
C PRO A 56 36.11 -29.81 -32.96
N ARG A 57 35.94 -30.99 -32.34
CA ARG A 57 36.57 -32.25 -32.78
C ARG A 57 36.03 -32.81 -34.10
N PHE A 58 34.89 -32.32 -34.58
CA PHE A 58 34.26 -32.72 -35.84
C PHE A 58 34.29 -31.62 -36.89
N SER A 59 35.13 -30.59 -36.75
CA SER A 59 35.20 -29.42 -37.64
C SER A 59 35.38 -29.75 -39.13
N ALA A 60 36.03 -30.87 -39.48
CA ALA A 60 36.21 -31.33 -40.86
C ALA A 60 35.14 -32.32 -41.34
N ALA A 61 34.15 -32.65 -40.51
CA ALA A 61 33.14 -33.66 -40.83
C ALA A 61 32.02 -33.10 -41.71
N GLN A 62 31.49 -33.94 -42.60
CA GLN A 62 30.35 -33.62 -43.46
C GLN A 62 29.18 -34.54 -43.12
N PHE A 63 27.97 -34.01 -43.11
CA PHE A 63 26.77 -34.82 -42.88
C PHE A 63 25.57 -34.33 -43.67
N SER A 64 24.61 -35.22 -43.89
CA SER A 64 23.31 -34.88 -44.46
C SER A 64 22.22 -35.63 -43.72
N ILE A 65 21.26 -34.89 -43.16
CA ILE A 65 20.14 -35.41 -42.39
C ILE A 65 18.85 -34.94 -43.04
N GLU A 66 17.94 -35.87 -43.32
CA GLU A 66 16.63 -35.59 -43.90
C GLU A 66 15.59 -35.38 -42.80
N LEU A 67 14.70 -34.42 -43.02
CA LEU A 67 13.58 -34.12 -42.15
C LEU A 67 12.26 -34.58 -42.79
N GLU A 68 11.23 -34.66 -41.95
CA GLU A 68 9.87 -35.06 -42.32
C GLU A 68 9.19 -34.12 -43.34
N ASP A 69 9.61 -32.85 -43.41
CA ASP A 69 9.12 -31.87 -44.38
C ASP A 69 9.85 -31.95 -45.75
N GLY A 70 10.78 -32.89 -45.90
CA GLY A 70 11.59 -33.09 -47.10
C GLY A 70 12.82 -32.17 -47.18
N SER A 71 13.04 -31.29 -46.21
CA SER A 71 14.26 -30.48 -46.12
C SER A 71 15.44 -31.30 -45.59
N SER A 72 16.66 -30.82 -45.84
CA SER A 72 17.89 -31.46 -45.38
C SER A 72 18.78 -30.51 -44.58
N ILE A 73 19.30 -30.97 -43.45
CA ILE A 73 20.32 -30.27 -42.67
C ILE A 73 21.70 -30.84 -43.02
N THR A 74 22.64 -29.95 -43.30
CA THR A 74 24.06 -30.24 -43.55
C THR A 74 24.93 -29.44 -42.60
N GLU A 75 26.24 -29.68 -42.62
CA GLU A 75 27.22 -28.90 -41.86
C GLU A 75 27.17 -27.40 -42.19
N GLU A 76 26.76 -27.03 -43.42
CA GLU A 76 26.65 -25.65 -43.88
C GLU A 76 25.35 -24.97 -43.42
N THR A 77 24.23 -25.73 -43.35
CA THR A 77 22.91 -25.18 -42.97
C THR A 77 22.57 -25.33 -41.49
N LEU A 78 23.45 -25.96 -40.72
CA LEU A 78 23.29 -26.28 -39.30
C LEU A 78 22.90 -25.07 -38.44
N THR A 79 23.52 -23.91 -38.68
CA THR A 79 23.33 -22.67 -37.89
C THR A 79 21.90 -22.12 -38.01
N GLY A 80 21.24 -22.35 -39.15
CA GLY A 80 19.87 -21.93 -39.42
C GLY A 80 18.80 -22.93 -38.95
N SER A 81 19.20 -24.08 -38.40
CA SER A 81 18.27 -25.13 -37.96
C SER A 81 17.33 -24.64 -36.87
N GLN A 82 16.03 -24.93 -37.05
CA GLN A 82 14.98 -24.69 -36.06
C GLN A 82 14.53 -25.98 -35.36
N LEU A 83 15.34 -27.06 -35.45
CA LEU A 83 15.02 -28.30 -34.76
C LEU A 83 15.04 -28.08 -33.24
N ASN A 84 13.93 -28.42 -32.61
CA ASN A 84 13.85 -28.55 -31.16
C ASN A 84 14.36 -29.95 -30.79
N ILE A 85 15.67 -30.06 -30.55
CA ILE A 85 16.35 -31.32 -30.23
C ILE A 85 17.19 -31.16 -28.96
N HIS A 86 17.14 -32.17 -28.09
CA HIS A 86 17.85 -32.20 -26.82
C HIS A 86 18.58 -33.53 -26.64
N VAL A 87 19.86 -33.46 -26.28
CA VAL A 87 20.72 -34.65 -26.23
C VAL A 87 21.30 -34.86 -24.85
N PHE A 88 20.98 -36.02 -24.25
CA PHE A 88 21.63 -36.53 -23.07
C PHE A 88 22.80 -37.42 -23.46
N ASN A 89 24.03 -36.96 -23.21
CA ASN A 89 25.27 -37.72 -23.39
C ASN A 89 26.39 -37.16 -22.49
N GLN A 90 27.59 -37.72 -22.56
CA GLN A 90 28.73 -37.22 -21.76
C GLN A 90 29.10 -35.77 -22.04
N HIS A 91 28.87 -35.24 -23.25
CA HIS A 91 29.11 -33.84 -23.55
C HIS A 91 28.13 -32.95 -22.77
N PHE A 92 26.84 -33.30 -22.75
CA PHE A 92 25.85 -32.63 -21.89
C PHE A 92 26.29 -32.63 -20.41
N VAL A 93 26.73 -33.77 -19.89
CA VAL A 93 27.18 -33.87 -18.49
C VAL A 93 28.36 -32.94 -18.24
N HIS A 94 29.40 -32.98 -19.08
CA HIS A 94 30.60 -32.15 -18.91
C HIS A 94 30.33 -30.64 -19.01
N GLU A 95 29.45 -30.21 -19.93
CA GLU A 95 29.14 -28.79 -20.11
C GLU A 95 28.27 -28.25 -18.96
N ASN A 96 27.46 -29.10 -18.33
CA ASN A 96 26.43 -28.66 -17.38
C ASN A 96 26.64 -29.09 -15.93
N ILE A 97 27.55 -30.01 -15.64
CA ILE A 97 27.76 -30.54 -14.29
C ILE A 97 29.26 -30.61 -14.00
N ASP A 98 29.68 -29.81 -13.02
CA ASP A 98 31.02 -29.88 -12.42
C ASP A 98 30.92 -30.69 -11.13
N TRP A 99 31.57 -31.86 -11.08
CA TRP A 99 31.50 -32.80 -9.96
C TRP A 99 32.46 -32.45 -8.81
N ASP A 100 33.51 -31.67 -9.07
CA ASP A 100 34.58 -31.39 -8.09
C ASP A 100 34.42 -30.02 -7.39
N LYS A 101 33.49 -29.18 -7.87
CA LYS A 101 33.18 -27.86 -7.32
C LYS A 101 31.68 -27.77 -7.02
N SER A 102 31.27 -26.76 -6.25
CA SER A 102 29.85 -26.38 -6.16
C SER A 102 29.25 -26.39 -7.57
N VAL A 103 28.21 -27.18 -7.79
CA VAL A 103 27.70 -27.50 -9.12
C VAL A 103 27.28 -26.20 -9.80
N LYS A 104 28.19 -25.63 -10.59
CA LYS A 104 28.06 -24.25 -11.07
C LYS A 104 26.87 -24.10 -11.99
N SER A 105 26.55 -25.14 -12.74
CA SER A 105 25.75 -25.08 -13.96
C SER A 105 24.41 -25.80 -13.90
N ILE A 106 24.11 -26.60 -12.87
CA ILE A 106 22.77 -27.21 -12.74
C ILE A 106 21.70 -26.10 -12.67
N LEU A 107 21.99 -24.93 -12.10
CA LEU A 107 21.06 -23.79 -12.07
C LEU A 107 21.86 -22.48 -12.26
N LEU A 108 22.53 -22.33 -13.40
CA LEU A 108 23.28 -21.12 -13.81
C LEU A 108 22.38 -19.88 -14.01
N ILE A 109 21.17 -19.86 -13.45
CA ILE A 109 20.35 -18.66 -13.27
C ILE A 109 20.93 -17.76 -12.15
N ALA A 110 21.77 -18.33 -11.25
CA ALA A 110 22.31 -17.59 -10.12
C ALA A 110 23.32 -16.49 -10.49
N LYS A 111 24.01 -16.55 -11.64
CA LYS A 111 25.06 -15.56 -11.96
C LYS A 111 24.50 -14.18 -12.34
N GLU A 112 23.31 -14.14 -12.95
CA GLU A 112 22.60 -12.90 -13.28
C GLU A 112 21.88 -12.29 -12.06
N LYS A 113 21.66 -13.06 -10.98
CA LYS A 113 20.85 -12.65 -9.81
C LYS A 113 21.60 -12.50 -8.48
N ILE A 114 22.93 -12.67 -8.48
CA ILE A 114 23.78 -12.25 -7.35
C ILE A 114 23.55 -10.77 -7.04
N ASP A 115 23.48 -9.95 -8.08
CA ASP A 115 23.26 -8.52 -7.96
C ASP A 115 21.87 -8.23 -7.40
N ASP A 116 20.86 -9.01 -7.80
CA ASP A 116 19.49 -8.92 -7.25
C ASP A 116 19.40 -9.34 -5.78
N LEU A 117 20.14 -10.37 -5.34
CA LEU A 117 20.22 -10.77 -3.92
C LEU A 117 20.93 -9.71 -3.06
N GLN A 118 22.05 -9.17 -3.54
CA GLN A 118 22.75 -8.07 -2.86
C GLN A 118 21.89 -6.80 -2.81
N LYS A 119 21.17 -6.52 -3.90
CA LYS A 119 20.20 -5.43 -3.98
C LYS A 119 19.04 -5.67 -3.01
N LEU A 120 18.53 -6.90 -2.89
CA LEU A 120 17.46 -7.25 -1.95
C LEU A 120 17.89 -7.06 -0.49
N GLU A 121 19.08 -7.54 -0.10
CA GLU A 121 19.59 -7.34 1.27
C GLU A 121 19.77 -5.85 1.59
N LYS A 122 20.32 -5.09 0.64
CA LYS A 122 20.48 -3.64 0.78
C LYS A 122 19.12 -2.94 0.91
N LEU A 123 18.16 -3.27 0.03
CA LEU A 123 16.81 -2.71 0.09
C LEU A 123 16.06 -3.11 1.37
N LYS A 124 16.26 -4.32 1.90
CA LYS A 124 15.68 -4.74 3.19
C LYS A 124 16.30 -3.99 4.37
N ALA A 125 17.62 -3.75 4.34
CA ALA A 125 18.29 -2.94 5.34
C ALA A 125 17.81 -1.48 5.28
N ASP A 126 17.68 -0.92 4.08
CA ASP A 126 17.16 0.43 3.83
C ASP A 126 15.68 0.55 4.25
N LEU A 127 14.85 -0.45 3.97
CA LEU A 127 13.46 -0.50 4.41
C LEU A 127 13.35 -0.51 5.93
N LYS A 128 14.19 -1.29 6.61
CA LYS A 128 14.21 -1.36 8.08
C LYS A 128 14.65 -0.02 8.69
N SER A 129 15.69 0.61 8.15
CA SER A 129 16.19 1.89 8.65
C SER A 129 15.19 3.03 8.41
N LYS A 130 14.62 3.12 7.21
CA LYS A 130 13.60 4.13 6.87
C LYS A 130 12.29 3.92 7.60
N SER A 131 11.84 2.68 7.80
CA SER A 131 10.64 2.40 8.60
C SER A 131 10.82 2.91 10.04
N LYS A 132 11.98 2.67 10.65
CA LYS A 132 12.28 3.17 11.99
C LYS A 132 12.26 4.70 12.05
N SER A 133 12.91 5.36 11.08
CA SER A 133 12.91 6.83 11.00
C SER A 133 11.51 7.42 10.78
N TYR A 134 10.67 6.76 9.96
CA TYR A 134 9.28 7.15 9.74
C TYR A 134 8.43 6.99 11.01
N ASP A 135 8.60 5.90 11.76
CA ASP A 135 7.88 5.69 13.03
C ASP A 135 8.28 6.71 14.10
N GLU A 136 9.56 7.08 14.17
CA GLU A 136 10.07 8.16 15.03
C GLU A 136 9.42 9.51 14.66
N LYS A 137 9.41 9.88 13.37
CA LYS A 137 8.74 11.10 12.89
C LYS A 137 7.24 11.09 13.17
N ARG A 138 6.56 9.96 13.02
CA ARG A 138 5.13 9.82 13.34
C ARG A 138 4.86 10.03 14.82
N SER A 139 5.74 9.53 15.69
CA SER A 139 5.69 9.78 17.13
C SER A 139 5.83 11.27 17.45
N ASP A 140 6.75 11.95 16.79
CA ASP A 140 6.98 13.39 16.99
C ASP A 140 5.85 14.26 16.43
N ILE A 141 5.24 13.90 15.29
CA ILE A 141 4.00 14.51 14.80
C ILE A 141 2.90 14.36 15.85
N ARG A 142 2.74 13.17 16.44
CA ARG A 142 1.73 12.93 17.48
C ARG A 142 1.94 13.83 18.68
N LYS A 143 3.17 13.90 19.21
CA LYS A 143 3.52 14.79 20.34
C LYS A 143 3.27 16.25 19.99
N CYS A 144 3.60 16.67 18.77
CA CYS A 144 3.41 18.05 18.33
C CYS A 144 1.92 18.42 18.22
N ARG A 145 1.08 17.54 17.63
CA ARG A 145 -0.37 17.72 17.62
C ARG A 145 -0.99 17.71 19.00
N GLU A 146 -0.56 16.79 19.87
CA GLU A 146 -1.01 16.76 21.27
C GLU A 146 -0.65 18.05 22.01
N ALA A 147 0.50 18.67 21.73
CA ALA A 147 0.89 19.95 22.32
C ALA A 147 0.01 21.11 21.81
N LEU A 148 -0.25 21.17 20.51
CA LEU A 148 -1.18 22.14 19.91
C LEU A 148 -2.60 22.01 20.47
N ASP A 149 -3.09 20.78 20.62
CA ASP A 149 -4.42 20.50 21.17
C ASP A 149 -4.51 20.83 22.67
N ARG A 150 -3.45 20.52 23.44
CA ARG A 150 -3.34 20.92 24.85
C ARG A 150 -3.35 22.43 24.99
N PHE A 151 -2.57 23.13 24.18
CA PHE A 151 -2.57 24.59 24.13
C PHE A 151 -3.96 25.14 23.83
N LEU A 152 -4.60 24.74 22.73
CA LEU A 152 -5.94 25.22 22.36
C LEU A 152 -6.96 24.98 23.47
N THR A 153 -6.86 23.85 24.17
CA THR A 153 -7.74 23.53 25.30
C THR A 153 -7.50 24.44 26.50
N GLN A 154 -6.24 24.67 26.86
CA GLN A 154 -5.88 25.53 28.00
C GLN A 154 -6.18 27.00 27.71
N ALA A 155 -5.77 27.50 26.54
CA ALA A 155 -6.04 28.86 26.09
C ALA A 155 -7.54 29.13 25.99
N ALA A 156 -8.34 28.20 25.43
CA ALA A 156 -9.79 28.35 25.38
C ALA A 156 -10.43 28.38 26.78
N LYS A 157 -9.92 27.62 27.76
CA LYS A 157 -10.40 27.69 29.16
C LYS A 157 -10.09 29.05 29.79
N LYS A 158 -8.87 29.57 29.61
CA LYS A 158 -8.49 30.90 30.10
C LYS A 158 -9.33 31.99 29.46
N MET A 159 -9.51 31.95 28.13
CA MET A 159 -10.38 32.87 27.40
C MET A 159 -11.81 32.78 27.88
N LYS A 160 -12.36 31.58 28.07
CA LYS A 160 -13.70 31.39 28.61
C LYS A 160 -13.87 32.12 29.95
N LEU A 161 -12.92 31.96 30.88
CA LEU A 161 -12.97 32.65 32.18
C LEU A 161 -12.92 34.16 32.03
N GLY A 162 -12.01 34.68 31.18
CA GLY A 162 -11.90 36.11 30.90
C GLY A 162 -13.16 36.69 30.24
N LEU A 163 -13.72 35.99 29.25
CA LEU A 163 -14.92 36.39 28.53
C LEU A 163 -16.19 36.30 29.40
N GLN A 164 -16.28 35.30 30.28
CA GLN A 164 -17.36 35.18 31.27
C GLN A 164 -17.36 36.32 32.29
N ALA A 165 -16.18 36.87 32.62
CA ALA A 165 -16.08 38.03 33.50
C ALA A 165 -16.60 39.33 32.84
N ILE A 166 -16.73 39.35 31.51
CA ILE A 166 -17.23 40.48 30.72
C ILE A 166 -18.76 40.42 30.56
N ASP A 167 -19.28 39.28 30.10
CA ASP A 167 -20.70 39.08 29.85
C ASP A 167 -21.11 37.62 30.10
N THR A 168 -21.88 37.40 31.17
CA THR A 168 -22.40 36.09 31.57
C THR A 168 -23.68 35.69 30.81
N SER A 169 -24.29 36.60 30.05
CA SER A 169 -25.50 36.35 29.26
C SER A 169 -25.19 35.91 27.82
N ASP A 170 -23.97 36.13 27.35
CA ASP A 170 -23.54 35.79 26.00
C ASP A 170 -23.28 34.28 25.85
N ASN A 171 -24.18 33.59 25.16
CA ASN A 171 -24.10 32.15 24.92
C ASN A 171 -22.82 31.75 24.16
N TYR A 172 -22.26 32.66 23.34
CA TYR A 172 -21.00 32.40 22.65
C TYR A 172 -19.84 32.31 23.66
N TYR A 173 -19.78 33.22 24.64
CA TYR A 173 -18.77 33.25 25.70
C TYR A 173 -18.92 32.12 26.72
N LEU A 174 -20.16 31.83 27.15
CA LEU A 174 -20.44 30.73 28.09
C LEU A 174 -20.00 29.36 27.57
N ASN A 175 -20.11 29.16 26.25
CA ASN A 175 -19.76 27.92 25.59
C ASN A 175 -18.45 28.05 24.80
N TYR A 176 -17.56 28.96 25.19
CA TYR A 176 -16.27 29.12 24.53
C TYR A 176 -15.42 27.87 24.72
N ASP A 177 -14.91 27.31 23.61
CA ASP A 177 -14.19 26.05 23.59
C ASP A 177 -13.02 26.10 22.60
N ARG A 178 -12.28 24.99 22.55
CA ARG A 178 -11.15 24.81 21.62
C ARG A 178 -11.54 25.08 20.16
N ARG A 179 -12.75 24.67 19.72
CA ARG A 179 -13.17 24.74 18.32
C ARG A 179 -13.39 26.20 17.92
N LYS A 180 -14.03 26.97 18.80
CA LYS A 180 -14.23 28.41 18.64
C LYS A 180 -12.90 29.15 18.60
N LEU A 181 -11.98 28.87 19.53
CA LEU A 181 -10.65 29.47 19.53
C LEU A 181 -9.89 29.16 18.23
N SER A 182 -9.89 27.91 17.79
CA SER A 182 -9.22 27.52 16.55
C SER A 182 -9.81 28.24 15.33
N ALA A 183 -11.13 28.33 15.22
CA ALA A 183 -11.80 29.04 14.14
C ALA A 183 -11.53 30.56 14.19
N PHE A 184 -11.48 31.13 15.39
CA PHE A 184 -11.16 32.53 15.61
C PHE A 184 -9.73 32.87 15.20
N ILE A 185 -8.75 32.03 15.56
CA ILE A 185 -7.34 32.16 15.14
C ILE A 185 -7.24 32.11 13.61
N GLN A 186 -7.94 31.16 12.98
CA GLN A 186 -7.92 31.02 11.52
C GLN A 186 -8.53 32.22 10.80
N LYS A 187 -9.65 32.76 11.32
CA LYS A 187 -10.34 33.91 10.73
C LYS A 187 -9.56 35.22 10.88
N ASN A 188 -8.77 35.34 11.95
CA ASN A 188 -8.07 36.58 12.32
C ASN A 188 -6.54 36.44 12.33
N SER A 189 -5.99 35.52 11.52
CA SER A 189 -4.58 35.13 11.57
C SER A 189 -3.61 36.31 11.41
N GLU A 190 -3.92 37.25 10.51
CA GLU A 190 -3.08 38.44 10.29
C GLU A 190 -3.12 39.43 11.46
N ALA A 191 -4.28 39.60 12.10
CA ALA A 191 -4.45 40.52 13.22
C ALA A 191 -3.77 39.98 14.49
N ILE A 192 -3.89 38.67 14.75
CA ILE A 192 -3.35 38.01 15.95
C ILE A 192 -1.81 38.02 16.00
N ILE A 193 -1.14 38.05 14.84
CA ILE A 193 0.32 38.09 14.74
C ILE A 193 0.88 39.49 15.03
N LYS A 194 0.08 40.55 14.85
CA LYS A 194 0.54 41.93 15.13
C LYS A 194 0.73 42.12 16.63
N LYS A 195 1.87 42.68 17.01
CA LYS A 195 2.22 42.97 18.41
C LYS A 195 1.22 43.95 19.04
N ASP A 196 0.70 44.88 18.24
CA ASP A 196 -0.27 45.91 18.65
C ASP A 196 -1.64 45.35 19.05
N SER A 197 -1.92 44.07 18.74
CA SER A 197 -3.16 43.39 19.15
C SER A 197 -3.14 43.02 20.64
N VAL A 198 -1.97 43.03 21.28
CA VAL A 198 -1.87 42.90 22.74
C VAL A 198 -1.97 44.31 23.36
N LEU A 199 -3.14 44.60 23.93
CA LEU A 199 -3.48 45.89 24.53
C LEU A 199 -2.81 46.09 25.90
N SER A 200 -2.70 47.35 26.34
CA SER A 200 -2.29 47.71 27.70
C SER A 200 -3.41 47.47 28.72
N ASP A 201 -3.05 47.25 29.98
CA ASP A 201 -4.01 46.97 31.07
C ASP A 201 -5.14 47.99 31.18
N ASN A 202 -4.80 49.29 31.09
CA ASN A 202 -5.81 50.37 31.12
C ASN A 202 -6.81 50.24 29.97
N ARG A 203 -6.33 49.91 28.76
CA ARG A 203 -7.19 49.75 27.58
C ARG A 203 -8.07 48.52 27.68
N VAL A 204 -7.58 47.45 28.31
CA VAL A 204 -8.37 46.25 28.59
C VAL A 204 -9.49 46.55 29.58
N ILE A 205 -9.21 47.33 30.63
CA ILE A 205 -10.21 47.76 31.63
C ILE A 205 -11.31 48.60 30.96
N ASP A 206 -10.94 49.60 30.14
CA ASP A 206 -11.89 50.45 29.43
C ASP A 206 -12.83 49.64 28.54
N LEU A 207 -12.26 48.77 27.71
CA LEU A 207 -13.04 47.92 26.80
C LEU A 207 -13.88 46.90 27.56
N THR A 208 -13.38 46.36 28.67
CA THR A 208 -14.13 45.43 29.52
C THR A 208 -15.37 46.09 30.08
N ASN A 209 -15.26 47.33 30.56
CA ASN A 209 -16.41 48.11 31.02
C ASN A 209 -17.36 48.44 29.85
N ALA A 210 -16.82 48.77 28.67
CA ALA A 210 -17.62 49.07 27.49
C ALA A 210 -18.35 47.85 26.90
N ALA A 211 -17.84 46.64 27.13
CA ALA A 211 -18.37 45.38 26.63
C ALA A 211 -19.41 44.70 27.55
N ARG A 212 -19.65 45.25 28.76
CA ARG A 212 -20.66 44.73 29.69
C ARG A 212 -22.06 44.81 29.09
N PRO A 213 -22.95 43.85 29.41
CA PRO A 213 -24.30 43.79 28.86
C PRO A 213 -25.27 44.81 29.46
N ASP A 214 -24.86 45.56 30.48
CA ASP A 214 -25.70 46.50 31.21
C ASP A 214 -26.03 47.73 30.35
N GLN A 215 -27.13 47.65 29.60
CA GLN A 215 -27.63 48.79 28.84
C GLN A 215 -28.31 49.79 29.80
N LEU A 216 -27.74 50.99 29.90
CA LEU A 216 -28.37 52.09 30.61
C LEU A 216 -29.40 52.80 29.72
N PRO A 217 -30.51 53.30 30.27
CA PRO A 217 -31.51 54.03 29.52
C PRO A 217 -30.93 55.32 28.94
N SER A 218 -31.54 55.81 27.85
CA SER A 218 -31.21 57.13 27.32
C SER A 218 -31.56 58.21 28.34
N ILE A 219 -30.67 59.18 28.48
CA ILE A 219 -30.85 60.33 29.36
C ILE A 219 -31.54 61.43 28.55
N SER A 220 -32.69 61.90 29.05
CA SER A 220 -33.33 63.11 28.51
C SER A 220 -32.82 64.33 29.27
N PHE A 221 -32.09 65.20 28.60
CA PHE A 221 -31.60 66.45 29.16
C PHE A 221 -31.98 67.60 28.24
N ALA A 222 -32.72 68.57 28.78
CA ALA A 222 -33.08 69.81 28.11
C ALA A 222 -32.66 70.96 29.04
N GLY A 223 -31.45 71.47 28.82
CA GLY A 223 -30.94 72.61 29.54
C GLY A 223 -31.61 73.90 29.07
N THR A 224 -32.03 74.73 30.02
CA THR A 224 -32.43 76.12 29.77
C THR A 224 -31.19 77.00 29.88
N ALA A 225 -30.75 77.53 28.74
CA ALA A 225 -29.68 78.51 28.67
C ALA A 225 -30.18 79.90 29.07
N ILE A 226 -29.26 80.78 29.47
CA ILE A 226 -29.55 82.19 29.75
C ILE A 226 -29.28 82.99 28.48
N GLU A 227 -30.26 83.75 28.01
CA GLU A 227 -30.04 84.67 26.87
C GLU A 227 -29.01 85.75 27.25
N SER A 228 -28.06 86.02 26.37
CA SER A 228 -26.88 86.87 26.65
C SER A 228 -27.23 88.28 27.17
N ASP A 229 -28.33 88.85 26.72
CA ASP A 229 -28.77 90.20 27.11
C ASP A 229 -29.89 90.21 28.15
N TYR A 230 -30.32 89.05 28.66
CA TYR A 230 -31.46 88.96 29.56
C TYR A 230 -31.27 89.81 30.83
N PHE A 231 -30.18 89.56 31.55
CA PHE A 231 -29.86 90.29 32.76
C PHE A 231 -29.46 91.74 32.49
N LYS A 232 -28.84 92.04 31.33
CA LYS A 232 -28.57 93.43 30.92
C LYS A 232 -29.87 94.24 30.79
N LYS A 233 -30.88 93.69 30.10
CA LYS A 233 -32.20 94.33 29.93
C LYS A 233 -32.94 94.45 31.27
N ALA A 234 -32.87 93.42 32.10
CA ALA A 234 -33.46 93.43 33.44
C ALA A 234 -32.84 94.52 34.33
N ALA A 235 -31.51 94.62 34.38
CA ALA A 235 -30.79 95.60 35.17
C ALA A 235 -31.18 97.04 34.80
N VAL A 236 -31.35 97.33 33.51
CA VAL A 236 -31.81 98.65 33.03
C VAL A 236 -33.20 98.98 33.57
N ARG A 237 -34.15 98.02 33.52
CA ARG A 237 -35.52 98.23 34.01
C ARG A 237 -35.57 98.40 35.53
N ILE A 238 -34.77 97.64 36.28
CA ILE A 238 -34.68 97.78 37.73
C ILE A 238 -34.05 99.13 38.11
N ARG A 239 -33.01 99.57 37.41
CA ARG A 239 -32.41 100.91 37.60
C ARG A 239 -33.41 102.03 37.36
N ASP A 240 -34.16 101.98 36.27
CA ASP A 240 -35.22 102.95 35.96
C ASP A 240 -36.30 102.99 37.06
N LEU A 241 -36.72 101.81 37.53
CA LEU A 241 -37.71 101.69 38.59
C LEU A 241 -37.19 102.21 39.94
N ILE A 242 -35.93 101.95 40.29
CA ILE A 242 -35.28 102.46 41.50
C ILE A 242 -35.09 103.99 41.43
N ALA A 243 -34.81 104.55 40.26
CA ALA A 243 -34.62 106.00 40.08
C ALA A 243 -35.92 106.81 40.12
N THR A 244 -37.09 106.17 39.98
CA THR A 244 -38.40 106.83 40.00
C THR A 244 -38.77 107.29 41.43
N THR A 245 -39.33 108.50 41.57
CA THR A 245 -39.92 109.04 42.81
C THR A 245 -41.34 109.55 42.56
N ALA A 246 -42.27 109.28 43.48
CA ALA A 246 -43.65 109.74 43.41
C ALA A 246 -43.98 110.61 44.64
N ILE A 247 -44.51 111.82 44.43
CA ILE A 247 -44.86 112.78 45.50
C ILE A 247 -46.20 112.39 46.12
N ASN A 248 -46.28 112.19 47.44
CA ASN A 248 -47.55 111.89 48.14
C ASN A 248 -47.84 112.93 49.23
N GLN A 249 -49.06 113.49 49.28
CA GLN A 249 -49.59 114.22 50.43
C GLN A 249 -50.27 113.22 51.38
N ALA A 250 -49.46 112.40 52.04
CA ALA A 250 -49.97 111.23 52.76
C ALA A 250 -50.69 111.58 54.08
N ILE A 251 -51.83 110.93 54.35
CA ILE A 251 -52.45 110.90 55.68
C ILE A 251 -51.75 109.78 56.49
N GLN A 252 -50.93 110.17 57.46
CA GLN A 252 -50.02 109.27 58.19
C GLN A 252 -50.71 108.05 58.83
N ARG A 253 -51.89 108.23 59.41
CA ARG A 253 -52.67 107.12 60.00
C ARG A 253 -53.00 106.01 59.00
N LEU A 254 -53.21 106.35 57.72
CA LEU A 254 -53.49 105.37 56.66
C LEU A 254 -52.19 104.75 56.12
N ALA A 255 -51.06 105.45 56.19
CA ALA A 255 -49.76 104.86 55.87
C ALA A 255 -49.35 103.79 56.90
N ASP A 256 -49.59 104.07 58.19
CA ASP A 256 -49.16 103.22 59.30
C ASP A 256 -50.07 102.01 59.55
N ASN A 257 -51.29 101.99 58.99
CA ASN A 257 -52.30 100.95 59.25
C ASN A 257 -52.90 100.43 57.92
N PRO A 258 -52.28 99.40 57.30
CA PRO A 258 -52.67 98.90 55.98
C PRO A 258 -54.12 98.38 55.89
N ASP A 259 -54.58 97.68 56.93
CA ASP A 259 -55.96 97.18 57.03
C ASP A 259 -56.99 98.32 57.05
N ILE A 260 -56.70 99.39 57.81
CA ILE A 260 -57.52 100.60 57.86
C ILE A 260 -57.47 101.34 56.52
N ARG A 261 -56.31 101.42 55.88
CA ARG A 261 -56.14 102.06 54.58
C ARG A 261 -56.98 101.39 53.51
N ASP A 262 -56.91 100.06 53.42
CA ASP A 262 -57.61 99.29 52.40
C ASP A 262 -59.13 99.38 52.62
N TRP A 263 -59.58 99.36 53.88
CA TRP A 263 -60.97 99.64 54.24
C TRP A 263 -61.40 101.07 53.85
N VAL A 264 -60.56 102.07 54.11
CA VAL A 264 -60.85 103.48 53.77
C VAL A 264 -60.85 103.69 52.26
N GLN A 265 -60.01 102.99 51.50
CA GLN A 265 -59.98 103.04 50.04
C GLN A 265 -61.26 102.43 49.45
N ALA A 266 -61.61 101.22 49.87
CA ALA A 266 -62.85 100.56 49.45
C ALA A 266 -64.07 101.40 49.86
N GLY A 267 -64.04 101.98 51.06
CA GLY A 267 -65.03 102.93 51.51
C GLY A 267 -65.12 104.13 50.58
N LEU A 268 -64.01 104.78 50.26
CA LEU A 268 -63.98 105.96 49.39
C LEU A 268 -64.53 105.66 47.99
N ASP A 269 -64.21 104.50 47.41
CA ASP A 269 -64.72 104.06 46.11
C ASP A 269 -66.24 103.88 46.14
N ILE A 270 -66.79 103.28 47.21
CA ILE A 270 -68.24 103.14 47.39
C ILE A 270 -68.92 104.52 47.46
N HIS A 271 -68.36 105.46 48.22
CA HIS A 271 -68.92 106.82 48.33
C HIS A 271 -68.87 107.57 47.00
N GLN A 272 -67.83 107.37 46.18
CA GLN A 272 -67.75 107.94 44.83
C GLN A 272 -68.76 107.29 43.88
N HIS A 273 -68.90 105.97 43.92
CA HIS A 273 -69.79 105.22 43.04
C HIS A 273 -71.27 105.58 43.25
N HIS A 274 -71.67 105.81 44.51
CA HIS A 274 -73.05 106.15 44.88
C HIS A 274 -73.31 107.65 45.02
N GLU A 275 -72.32 108.50 44.72
CA GLU A 275 -72.39 109.97 44.92
C GLU A 275 -72.86 110.37 46.33
N SER A 276 -72.46 109.59 47.33
CA SER A 276 -72.99 109.67 48.70
C SER A 276 -72.62 110.98 49.38
N GLN A 277 -73.64 111.77 49.74
CA GLN A 277 -73.48 113.00 50.53
C GLN A 277 -73.39 112.74 52.05
N SER A 278 -73.66 111.50 52.44
CA SER A 278 -73.61 110.97 53.80
C SER A 278 -72.73 109.73 53.82
N CYS A 279 -72.07 109.48 54.95
CA CYS A 279 -71.16 108.36 55.09
C CYS A 279 -71.93 107.04 55.09
N GLU A 280 -71.58 106.12 54.20
CA GLU A 280 -72.26 104.82 54.04
C GLU A 280 -72.07 103.88 55.24
N PHE A 281 -71.19 104.23 56.18
CA PHE A 281 -71.00 103.46 57.41
C PHE A 281 -71.84 104.00 58.57
N CYS A 282 -71.74 105.29 58.88
CA CYS A 282 -72.35 105.88 60.07
C CYS A 282 -73.53 106.83 59.80
N GLY A 283 -73.85 107.10 58.54
CA GLY A 283 -74.93 108.00 58.12
C GLY A 283 -74.66 109.49 58.35
N SER A 284 -73.52 109.87 58.93
CA SER A 284 -73.16 111.28 59.17
C SER A 284 -72.78 112.01 57.87
N PRO A 285 -72.91 113.34 57.77
CA PRO A 285 -72.55 114.09 56.57
C PRO A 285 -71.09 113.84 56.13
N PHE A 286 -70.87 113.46 54.87
CA PHE A 286 -69.55 113.21 54.32
C PHE A 286 -69.08 114.41 53.50
N THR A 287 -68.23 115.26 54.07
CA THR A 287 -67.88 116.56 53.48
C THR A 287 -66.93 116.43 52.29
N GLN A 288 -67.07 117.33 51.32
CA GLN A 288 -66.21 117.38 50.14
C GLN A 288 -64.73 117.58 50.49
N THR A 289 -64.42 118.36 51.53
CA THR A 289 -63.05 118.53 52.04
C THR A 289 -62.48 117.21 52.58
N ARG A 290 -63.29 116.38 53.23
CA ARG A 290 -62.86 115.06 53.72
C ARG A 290 -62.65 114.09 52.57
N ALA A 291 -63.55 114.08 51.59
CA ALA A 291 -63.41 113.28 50.37
C ALA A 291 -62.14 113.66 49.59
N GLN A 292 -61.85 114.95 49.45
CA GLN A 292 -60.64 115.45 48.79
C GLN A 292 -59.36 115.11 49.57
N ALA A 293 -59.35 115.24 50.90
CA ALA A 293 -58.19 114.86 51.71
C ALA A 293 -57.90 113.36 51.64
N LEU A 294 -58.93 112.52 51.68
CA LEU A 294 -58.79 111.07 51.48
C LEU A 294 -58.36 110.73 50.05
N GLY A 295 -58.94 111.38 49.03
CA GLY A 295 -58.57 111.20 47.63
C GLY A 295 -57.14 111.63 47.29
N ALA A 296 -56.64 112.71 47.92
CA ALA A 296 -55.26 113.18 47.76
C ALA A 296 -54.22 112.19 48.31
N HIS A 297 -54.58 111.38 49.31
CA HIS A 297 -53.73 110.31 49.84
C HIS A 297 -53.56 109.15 48.85
N PHE A 298 -54.55 108.89 48.00
CA PHE A 298 -54.57 107.83 47.00
C PHE A 298 -54.23 108.35 45.59
N SER A 299 -53.17 109.16 45.45
CA SER A 299 -52.75 109.61 44.11
C SER A 299 -52.41 108.40 43.23
N LYS A 300 -53.09 108.29 42.08
CA LYS A 300 -52.93 107.19 41.14
C LYS A 300 -51.46 106.90 40.79
N ALA A 301 -50.64 107.95 40.67
CA ALA A 301 -49.21 107.84 40.38
C ALA A 301 -48.39 107.14 41.48
N PHE A 302 -48.71 107.35 42.77
CA PHE A 302 -48.01 106.69 43.88
C PHE A 302 -48.43 105.22 44.02
N THR A 303 -49.73 104.93 43.88
CA THR A 303 -50.27 103.56 43.90
C THR A 303 -49.74 102.75 42.72
N ASP A 304 -49.70 103.32 41.51
CA ASP A 304 -49.13 102.69 40.32
C ASP A 304 -47.62 102.42 40.51
N PHE A 305 -46.88 103.33 41.15
CA PHE A 305 -45.45 103.14 41.45
C PHE A 305 -45.20 102.03 42.47
N GLN A 306 -45.95 102.00 43.58
CA GLN A 306 -45.86 100.91 44.56
C GLN A 306 -46.23 99.56 43.94
N SER A 307 -47.26 99.51 43.10
CA SER A 307 -47.65 98.30 42.37
C SER A 307 -46.54 97.81 41.44
N ARG A 308 -45.87 98.73 40.72
CA ARG A 308 -44.71 98.40 39.87
C ARG A 308 -43.52 97.86 40.69
N LEU A 309 -43.22 98.44 41.85
CA LEU A 309 -42.17 97.96 42.76
C LEU A 309 -42.50 96.57 43.31
N GLN A 310 -43.73 96.34 43.76
CA GLN A 310 -44.17 95.03 44.23
C GLN A 310 -44.15 93.99 43.10
N SER A 311 -44.57 94.37 41.90
CA SER A 311 -44.49 93.48 40.72
C SER A 311 -43.06 93.13 40.37
N ALA A 312 -42.13 94.09 40.45
CA ALA A 312 -40.70 93.84 40.23
C ALA A 312 -40.08 92.97 41.33
N ALA A 313 -40.49 93.16 42.60
CA ALA A 313 -40.07 92.31 43.71
C ALA A 313 -40.60 90.88 43.58
N ILE A 314 -41.86 90.68 43.17
CA ILE A 314 -42.40 89.35 42.89
C ILE A 314 -41.66 88.71 41.71
N TRP A 315 -41.41 89.49 40.66
CA TRP A 315 -40.70 89.00 39.48
C TRP A 315 -39.27 88.55 39.82
N ILE A 316 -38.49 89.34 40.58
CA ILE A 316 -37.08 89.04 40.88
C ILE A 316 -36.89 87.76 41.73
N GLU A 317 -37.89 87.38 42.54
CA GLU A 317 -37.85 86.11 43.30
C GLU A 317 -37.85 84.88 42.38
N SER A 318 -38.36 85.02 41.14
CA SER A 318 -38.32 83.97 40.12
C SER A 318 -37.12 84.05 39.17
N GLN A 319 -36.21 85.00 39.39
CA GLN A 319 -35.03 85.22 38.55
C GLN A 319 -33.78 84.65 39.22
N GLY A 320 -32.81 84.23 38.40
CA GLY A 320 -31.61 83.55 38.88
C GLY A 320 -31.01 82.68 37.78
N ALA A 321 -30.04 81.84 38.14
CA ALA A 321 -29.63 80.77 37.25
C ALA A 321 -30.78 79.76 37.07
N PRO A 322 -31.15 79.37 35.84
CA PRO A 322 -32.19 78.37 35.62
C PRO A 322 -31.93 77.09 36.43
N SER A 323 -32.97 76.56 37.07
CA SER A 323 -32.85 75.30 37.83
C SER A 323 -32.92 74.10 36.87
N ASN A 324 -31.82 73.84 36.16
CA ASN A 324 -31.73 72.68 35.28
C ASN A 324 -31.57 71.39 36.12
N HIS A 325 -32.42 70.42 35.85
CA HIS A 325 -32.31 69.08 36.44
C HIS A 325 -31.18 68.31 35.76
N LEU A 326 -29.99 68.36 36.36
CA LEU A 326 -28.83 67.62 35.85
C LEU A 326 -29.05 66.10 36.03
N PRO A 327 -28.67 65.28 35.04
CA PRO A 327 -28.69 63.83 35.21
C PRO A 327 -27.72 63.40 36.31
N PRO A 328 -28.12 62.52 37.24
CA PRO A 328 -27.21 62.08 38.30
C PRO A 328 -26.08 61.24 37.71
N GLU A 329 -24.88 61.34 38.29
CA GLU A 329 -23.67 60.64 37.85
C GLU A 329 -23.93 59.15 37.60
N THR A 330 -24.68 58.50 38.49
CA THR A 330 -25.06 57.08 38.41
C THR A 330 -25.92 56.70 37.19
N SER A 331 -26.47 57.68 36.47
CA SER A 331 -27.21 57.44 35.21
C SER A 331 -26.30 57.23 34.02
N PHE A 332 -25.02 57.62 34.12
CA PHE A 332 -24.05 57.50 33.05
C PHE A 332 -23.32 56.16 33.08
N TYR A 333 -22.83 55.73 31.92
CA TYR A 333 -21.91 54.60 31.85
C TYR A 333 -20.62 54.89 32.64
N LYS A 334 -19.97 53.84 33.16
CA LYS A 334 -18.83 53.96 34.09
C LYS A 334 -17.70 54.85 33.57
N GLU A 335 -17.43 54.78 32.27
CA GLU A 335 -16.41 55.59 31.61
C GLU A 335 -16.73 57.09 31.55
N PHE A 336 -17.98 57.50 31.77
CA PHE A 336 -18.44 58.89 31.74
C PHE A 336 -18.66 59.49 33.14
N LEU A 337 -18.54 58.69 34.20
CA LEU A 337 -18.75 59.11 35.60
C LEU A 337 -17.85 60.29 35.98
N ALA A 338 -16.55 60.20 35.69
CA ALA A 338 -15.58 61.24 36.01
C ALA A 338 -15.87 62.58 35.30
N ASP A 339 -16.35 62.52 34.05
CA ASP A 339 -16.75 63.71 33.30
C ASP A 339 -18.07 64.30 33.83
N ALA A 340 -19.04 63.44 34.20
CA ALA A 340 -20.31 63.87 34.78
C ALA A 340 -20.11 64.58 36.13
N GLU A 341 -19.31 64.00 37.03
CA GLU A 341 -19.01 64.59 38.35
C GLU A 341 -18.31 65.96 38.21
N ARG A 342 -17.36 66.06 37.28
CA ARG A 342 -16.64 67.32 36.99
C ARG A 342 -17.60 68.40 36.50
N LEU A 343 -18.43 68.10 35.51
CA LEU A 343 -19.38 69.06 34.93
C LEU A 343 -20.48 69.47 35.91
N GLU A 344 -20.96 68.57 36.78
CA GLU A 344 -21.93 68.91 37.83
C GLU A 344 -21.37 69.93 38.82
N LYS A 345 -20.10 69.77 39.23
CA LYS A 345 -19.42 70.72 40.12
C LYS A 345 -19.24 72.08 39.46
N GLU A 346 -18.82 72.09 38.19
CA GLU A 346 -18.67 73.32 37.40
C GLU A 346 -20.01 74.05 37.26
N TYR A 347 -21.09 73.33 36.96
CA TYR A 347 -22.44 73.90 36.82
C TYR A 347 -22.92 74.57 38.11
N LYS A 348 -22.86 73.85 39.24
CA LYS A 348 -23.29 74.39 40.55
C LYS A 348 -22.49 75.63 40.95
N SER A 349 -21.19 75.62 40.66
CA SER A 349 -20.30 76.75 40.95
C SER A 349 -20.73 78.01 40.18
N VAL A 350 -20.98 77.90 38.88
CA VAL A 350 -21.36 79.06 38.05
C VAL A 350 -22.80 79.50 38.36
N ALA A 351 -23.73 78.58 38.58
CA ALA A 351 -25.11 78.91 38.95
C ALA A 351 -25.18 79.72 40.26
N ASN A 352 -24.42 79.33 41.29
CA ASN A 352 -24.36 80.04 42.57
C ASN A 352 -23.80 81.47 42.42
N LYS A 353 -22.85 81.70 41.49
CA LYS A 353 -22.32 83.05 41.24
C LYS A 353 -23.38 83.98 40.66
N ILE A 354 -24.21 83.47 39.74
CA ILE A 354 -25.31 84.25 39.15
C ILE A 354 -26.35 84.55 40.22
N GLU A 355 -26.70 83.56 41.06
CA GLU A 355 -27.67 83.72 42.15
C GLU A 355 -27.26 84.81 43.14
N GLN A 356 -25.98 84.82 43.56
CA GLN A 356 -25.43 85.85 44.45
C GLN A 356 -25.52 87.27 43.86
N GLN A 357 -25.44 87.41 42.54
CA GLN A 357 -25.56 88.70 41.87
C GLN A 357 -27.03 89.17 41.83
N ILE A 358 -27.96 88.25 41.63
CA ILE A 358 -29.41 88.52 41.66
C ILE A 358 -29.90 88.83 43.08
N ASP A 359 -29.32 88.22 44.12
CA ASP A 359 -29.58 88.60 45.52
C ASP A 359 -29.30 90.08 45.79
N GLY A 360 -28.29 90.65 45.12
CA GLY A 360 -28.03 92.10 45.14
C GLY A 360 -29.20 92.93 44.62
N TRP A 361 -29.89 92.46 43.58
CA TRP A 361 -31.08 93.13 43.01
C TRP A 361 -32.31 92.96 43.91
N ARG A 362 -32.49 91.77 44.50
CA ARG A 362 -33.56 91.50 45.50
C ARG A 362 -33.43 92.45 46.68
N TYR A 363 -32.22 92.62 47.21
CA TYR A 363 -31.93 93.56 48.28
C TYR A 363 -32.26 95.00 47.88
N ALA A 364 -31.83 95.43 46.70
CA ALA A 364 -32.09 96.78 46.20
C ALA A 364 -33.58 97.10 46.05
N LEU A 365 -34.36 96.18 45.47
CA LEU A 365 -35.82 96.33 45.34
C LEU A 365 -36.53 96.35 46.71
N LYS A 366 -36.12 95.48 47.64
CA LYS A 366 -36.66 95.46 49.00
C LYS A 366 -36.38 96.75 49.76
N SER A 367 -35.17 97.30 49.63
CA SER A 367 -34.81 98.61 50.18
C SER A 367 -35.67 99.72 49.58
N LYS A 368 -35.90 99.70 48.26
CA LYS A 368 -36.74 100.70 47.57
C LYS A 368 -38.23 100.60 47.93
N ILE A 369 -38.74 99.40 48.22
CA ILE A 369 -40.11 99.20 48.71
C ILE A 369 -40.28 99.74 50.13
N THR A 370 -39.27 99.55 50.97
CA THR A 370 -39.28 99.99 52.38
C THR A 370 -39.22 101.52 52.48
N ASP A 371 -38.46 102.15 51.57
CA ASP A 371 -38.31 103.60 51.48
C ASP A 371 -38.43 104.06 50.01
N PRO A 372 -39.66 104.34 49.52
CA PRO A 372 -39.91 104.71 48.13
C PRO A 372 -39.26 106.03 47.68
N GLU A 373 -38.91 106.92 48.61
CA GLU A 373 -38.28 108.22 48.32
C GLU A 373 -36.77 108.10 48.16
N ARG A 374 -36.20 106.96 48.55
CA ARG A 374 -34.76 106.70 48.52
C ARG A 374 -34.22 106.62 47.09
N ILE A 375 -33.17 107.40 46.79
CA ILE A 375 -32.55 107.49 45.46
C ILE A 375 -31.08 107.03 45.41
N ASP A 376 -30.47 106.70 46.55
CA ASP A 376 -29.06 106.27 46.67
C ASP A 376 -28.86 104.74 46.53
N ILE A 377 -29.87 104.01 46.06
CA ILE A 377 -29.80 102.56 45.87
C ILE A 377 -29.13 102.25 44.51
N ILE A 378 -28.02 101.49 44.55
CA ILE A 378 -27.26 101.08 43.35
C ILE A 378 -27.39 99.57 43.16
N ILE A 379 -27.55 99.12 41.91
CA ILE A 379 -27.43 97.71 41.54
C ILE A 379 -26.18 97.51 40.67
N LEU A 380 -25.52 96.35 40.83
CA LEU A 380 -24.42 95.92 39.97
C LEU A 380 -24.97 95.07 38.82
N ASP A 381 -24.42 95.20 37.62
CA ASP A 381 -24.80 94.33 36.49
C ASP A 381 -24.29 92.90 36.71
N VAL A 382 -25.00 91.91 36.17
CA VAL A 382 -24.53 90.52 36.18
C VAL A 382 -23.33 90.38 35.25
N VAL A 383 -22.26 89.72 35.71
CA VAL A 383 -21.02 89.48 34.97
C VAL A 383 -21.30 88.61 33.75
N GLU A 384 -21.03 89.16 32.56
CA GLU A 384 -21.28 88.49 31.27
C GLU A 384 -20.51 87.17 31.12
N ASP A 385 -19.26 87.12 31.60
CA ASP A 385 -18.45 85.90 31.59
C ASP A 385 -19.07 84.75 32.40
N ASP A 386 -19.79 85.06 33.49
CA ASP A 386 -20.45 84.01 34.28
C ASP A 386 -21.67 83.45 33.51
N VAL A 387 -22.37 84.28 32.74
CA VAL A 387 -23.47 83.84 31.85
C VAL A 387 -22.94 82.99 30.71
N ILE A 388 -21.81 83.38 30.10
CA ILE A 388 -21.15 82.61 29.04
C ILE A 388 -20.71 81.25 29.59
N LYS A 389 -19.98 81.23 30.71
CA LYS A 389 -19.52 79.98 31.35
C LYS A 389 -20.67 79.07 31.75
N PHE A 390 -21.80 79.63 32.19
CA PHE A 390 -22.99 78.85 32.52
C PHE A 390 -23.49 78.09 31.29
N ASN A 391 -23.62 78.80 30.16
CA ASN A 391 -24.07 78.22 28.90
C ASN A 391 -23.05 77.20 28.33
N GLU A 392 -21.75 77.46 28.42
CA GLU A 392 -20.69 76.53 27.96
C GLU A 392 -20.69 75.21 28.76
N VAL A 393 -20.86 75.29 30.08
CA VAL A 393 -20.98 74.09 30.92
C VAL A 393 -22.25 73.32 30.58
N LEU A 394 -23.35 74.02 30.31
CA LEU A 394 -24.62 73.41 29.89
C LEU A 394 -24.52 72.68 28.54
N GLU A 395 -23.81 73.27 27.57
CA GLU A 395 -23.48 72.62 26.29
C GLU A 395 -22.60 71.39 26.49
N SER A 396 -21.60 71.48 27.38
CA SER A 396 -20.71 70.35 27.69
C SER A 396 -21.47 69.18 28.33
N ILE A 397 -22.45 69.46 29.20
CA ILE A 397 -23.35 68.45 29.77
C ILE A 397 -24.23 67.85 28.67
N SER A 398 -24.77 68.67 27.78
CA SER A 398 -25.57 68.20 26.63
C SER A 398 -24.76 67.27 25.73
N ALA A 399 -23.51 67.62 25.41
CA ALA A 399 -22.61 66.79 24.62
C ALA A 399 -22.25 65.47 25.32
N LEU A 400 -22.10 65.48 26.65
CA LEU A 400 -21.90 64.24 27.42
C LEU A 400 -23.14 63.33 27.36
N VAL A 401 -24.33 63.91 27.47
CA VAL A 401 -25.61 63.20 27.31
C VAL A 401 -25.76 62.64 25.90
N GLU A 402 -25.37 63.38 24.86
CA GLU A 402 -25.36 62.87 23.48
C GLU A 402 -24.42 61.68 23.30
N LYS A 403 -23.20 61.74 23.87
CA LYS A 403 -22.26 60.61 23.84
C LYS A 403 -22.83 59.38 24.53
N HIS A 404 -23.44 59.55 25.71
CA HIS A 404 -24.15 58.49 26.42
C HIS A 404 -25.29 57.90 25.59
N ASN A 405 -26.16 58.75 25.04
CA ASN A 405 -27.33 58.34 24.27
C ASN A 405 -26.95 57.66 22.95
N ASN A 406 -25.88 58.12 22.29
CA ASN A 406 -25.34 57.47 21.11
C ASN A 406 -24.91 56.03 21.48
N LYS A 407 -24.18 55.85 22.58
CA LYS A 407 -23.83 54.52 23.08
C LYS A 407 -25.08 53.68 23.40
N THR A 408 -26.11 54.23 24.04
CA THR A 408 -27.37 53.50 24.30
C THR A 408 -28.08 53.11 23.00
N SER A 409 -28.14 53.99 22.00
CA SER A 409 -28.81 53.74 20.71
C SER A 409 -28.08 52.68 19.86
N ASN A 410 -26.75 52.68 19.93
CA ASN A 410 -25.87 51.76 19.21
C ASN A 410 -25.30 50.66 20.12
N PHE A 411 -25.97 50.39 21.25
CA PHE A 411 -25.43 49.58 22.34
C PHE A 411 -24.93 48.21 21.86
N LYS A 412 -25.74 47.50 21.08
CA LYS A 412 -25.36 46.19 20.52
C LYS A 412 -24.14 46.24 19.61
N PHE A 413 -23.99 47.29 18.82
CA PHE A 413 -22.87 47.43 17.88
C PHE A 413 -21.57 47.77 18.62
N GLU A 414 -21.60 48.77 19.51
CA GLU A 414 -20.42 49.20 20.27
C GLU A 414 -19.95 48.16 21.29
N THR A 415 -20.89 47.43 21.92
CA THR A 415 -20.55 46.28 22.77
C THR A 415 -19.93 45.15 21.96
N SER A 416 -20.49 44.77 20.81
CA SER A 416 -19.94 43.73 19.94
C SER A 416 -18.53 44.07 19.42
N LYS A 417 -18.29 45.36 19.11
CA LYS A 417 -16.98 45.86 18.70
C LYS A 417 -15.95 45.74 19.83
N SER A 418 -16.32 46.16 21.04
CA SER A 418 -15.45 46.07 22.23
C SER A 418 -15.15 44.61 22.59
N LYS A 419 -16.16 43.75 22.51
CA LYS A 419 -16.08 42.29 22.65
C LYS A 419 -15.09 41.65 21.67
N LEU A 420 -15.17 42.00 20.39
CA LEU A 420 -14.26 41.47 19.36
C LEU A 420 -12.81 41.89 19.61
N VAL A 421 -12.59 43.14 20.02
CA VAL A 421 -11.25 43.67 20.33
C VAL A 421 -10.66 42.97 21.55
N LEU A 422 -11.46 42.69 22.58
CA LEU A 422 -11.04 41.92 23.76
C LEU A 422 -10.74 40.46 23.40
N GLU A 423 -11.57 39.83 22.58
CA GLU A 423 -11.34 38.46 22.11
C GLU A 423 -10.05 38.37 21.28
N LEU A 424 -9.76 39.36 20.42
CA LEU A 424 -8.49 39.51 19.71
C LEU A 424 -7.31 39.66 20.67
N HIS A 425 -7.43 40.49 21.71
CA HIS A 425 -6.39 40.68 22.71
C HIS A 425 -6.03 39.37 23.43
N PHE A 426 -7.02 38.68 23.99
CA PHE A 426 -6.79 37.45 24.74
C PHE A 426 -6.26 36.33 23.83
N ALA A 427 -6.77 36.22 22.60
CA ALA A 427 -6.24 35.26 21.63
C ALA A 427 -4.80 35.58 21.23
N ALA A 428 -4.47 36.85 20.96
CA ALA A 428 -3.13 37.30 20.59
C ALA A 428 -2.11 37.06 21.71
N ALA A 429 -2.45 37.39 22.96
CA ALA A 429 -1.57 37.18 24.10
C ALA A 429 -1.17 35.70 24.24
N GLU A 430 -2.13 34.78 24.25
CA GLU A 430 -1.87 33.34 24.40
C GLU A 430 -1.17 32.74 23.16
N VAL A 431 -1.55 33.16 21.94
CA VAL A 431 -0.95 32.67 20.69
C VAL A 431 0.50 33.10 20.53
N GLN A 432 0.82 34.35 20.89
CA GLN A 432 2.18 34.89 20.81
C GLN A 432 3.07 34.28 21.89
N GLU A 433 2.57 34.11 23.13
CA GLU A 433 3.30 33.47 24.23
C GLU A 433 3.68 32.02 23.90
N PHE A 434 2.74 31.24 23.34
CA PHE A 434 2.98 29.84 22.96
C PHE A 434 3.74 29.67 21.63
N ASN A 435 3.90 30.74 20.84
CA ASN A 435 4.36 30.67 19.45
C ASN A 435 3.56 29.63 18.63
N TYR A 436 2.23 29.77 18.63
CA TYR A 436 1.33 28.81 17.97
C TYR A 436 1.63 28.64 16.48
N ALA A 437 1.88 29.75 15.77
CA ALA A 437 2.20 29.72 14.34
C ALA A 437 3.51 28.96 14.04
N GLY A 438 4.55 29.16 14.87
CA GLY A 438 5.81 28.42 14.75
C GLY A 438 5.63 26.93 15.02
N SER A 439 4.84 26.57 16.04
CA SER A 439 4.51 25.18 16.37
C SER A 439 3.67 24.50 15.29
N GLN A 440 2.69 25.20 14.72
CA GLN A 440 1.85 24.71 13.61
C GLN A 440 2.68 24.49 12.35
N LYS A 441 3.58 25.42 12.01
CA LYS A 441 4.51 25.29 10.89
C LYS A 441 5.44 24.09 11.08
N LYS A 442 6.04 23.94 12.26
CA LYS A 442 6.89 22.79 12.60
C LYS A 442 6.15 21.46 12.44
N CYS A 443 4.89 21.40 12.87
CA CYS A 443 4.04 20.21 12.70
C CYS A 443 3.78 19.91 11.22
N GLY A 444 3.44 20.93 10.43
CA GLY A 444 3.23 20.81 8.98
C GLY A 444 4.49 20.37 8.22
N ASP A 445 5.65 20.91 8.58
CA ASP A 445 6.93 20.52 7.98
C ASP A 445 7.26 19.05 8.27
N LEU A 446 7.01 18.57 9.51
CA LEU A 446 7.18 17.16 9.88
C LEU A 446 6.20 16.25 9.13
N GLU A 447 4.95 16.67 8.94
CA GLU A 447 3.93 15.91 8.18
C GLU A 447 4.28 15.82 6.69
N ALA A 448 4.78 16.90 6.10
CA ALA A 448 5.26 16.91 4.72
C ALA A 448 6.46 15.96 4.54
N GLN A 449 7.42 15.98 5.47
CA GLN A 449 8.55 15.05 5.47
C GLN A 449 8.10 13.60 5.62
N ALA A 450 7.21 13.30 6.58
CA ALA A 450 6.69 11.95 6.77
C ALA A 450 5.92 11.43 5.55
N THR A 451 5.18 12.30 4.85
CA THR A 451 4.48 11.94 3.61
C THR A 451 5.46 11.56 2.50
N ASN A 452 6.58 12.28 2.38
CA ASN A 452 7.63 11.94 1.41
C ASN A 452 8.33 10.62 1.78
N ASP A 453 8.65 10.42 3.07
CA ASP A 453 9.26 9.18 3.55
C ASP A 453 8.35 7.97 3.32
N LEU A 454 7.02 8.13 3.50
CA LEU A 454 6.04 7.08 3.25
C LEU A 454 6.01 6.67 1.77
N LYS A 455 6.00 7.64 0.84
CA LYS A 455 6.07 7.37 -0.59
C LYS A 455 7.34 6.61 -0.97
N GLU A 456 8.45 6.98 -0.37
CA GLU A 456 9.72 6.31 -0.62
C GLU A 456 9.76 4.89 -0.02
N LEU A 457 9.16 4.69 1.17
CA LEU A 457 8.96 3.38 1.79
C LEU A 457 8.09 2.45 0.94
N GLU A 458 7.00 2.97 0.38
CA GLU A 458 6.11 2.21 -0.51
C GLU A 458 6.84 1.79 -1.79
N LYS A 459 7.66 2.68 -2.36
CA LYS A 459 8.50 2.36 -3.52
C LYS A 459 9.50 1.23 -3.21
N ILE A 460 10.21 1.34 -2.09
CA ILE A 460 11.16 0.30 -1.66
C ILE A 460 10.43 -1.03 -1.38
N ARG A 461 9.23 -1.01 -0.78
CA ARG A 461 8.40 -2.21 -0.56
C ARG A 461 7.99 -2.89 -1.86
N GLN A 462 7.58 -2.11 -2.86
CA GLN A 462 7.23 -2.63 -4.18
C GLN A 462 8.45 -3.27 -4.86
N GLU A 463 9.61 -2.62 -4.81
CA GLU A 463 10.87 -3.16 -5.36
C GLU A 463 11.30 -4.45 -4.64
N VAL A 464 11.22 -4.50 -3.31
CA VAL A 464 11.49 -5.71 -2.52
C VAL A 464 10.56 -6.85 -2.92
N SER A 465 9.24 -6.59 -3.00
CA SER A 465 8.25 -7.61 -3.36
C SER A 465 8.46 -8.13 -4.79
N ALA A 466 8.79 -7.26 -5.74
CA ALA A 466 9.07 -7.66 -7.12
C ALA A 466 10.30 -8.59 -7.20
N ILE A 467 11.39 -8.23 -6.51
CA ILE A 467 12.61 -9.06 -6.45
C ILE A 467 12.34 -10.38 -5.72
N GLU A 468 11.55 -10.37 -4.63
CA GLU A 468 11.17 -11.59 -3.91
C GLU A 468 10.33 -12.55 -4.76
N VAL A 469 9.38 -12.04 -5.54
CA VAL A 469 8.60 -12.86 -6.50
C VAL A 469 9.51 -13.46 -7.57
N GLN A 470 10.47 -12.68 -8.07
CA GLN A 470 11.43 -13.10 -9.08
C GLN A 470 12.43 -14.15 -8.56
N LEU A 471 12.72 -14.18 -7.25
CA LEU A 471 13.56 -15.17 -6.57
C LEU A 471 12.78 -16.41 -6.10
N SER A 472 11.49 -16.26 -5.77
CA SER A 472 10.60 -17.34 -5.29
C SER A 472 10.34 -18.43 -6.34
N ASN A 473 10.35 -18.07 -7.63
CA ASN A 473 10.18 -19.05 -8.72
C ASN A 473 11.34 -20.06 -8.82
N GLU A 474 12.51 -19.79 -8.23
CA GLU A 474 13.70 -20.65 -8.33
C GLU A 474 13.88 -21.62 -7.15
N THR A 475 13.41 -21.27 -5.94
CA THR A 475 13.36 -22.21 -4.79
C THR A 475 12.36 -23.34 -5.01
N VAL A 476 11.33 -23.11 -5.85
CA VAL A 476 10.40 -24.16 -6.32
C VAL A 476 11.13 -25.18 -7.22
N GLY A 477 12.03 -24.72 -8.09
CA GLY A 477 12.77 -25.59 -9.02
C GLY A 477 13.75 -26.56 -8.34
N ALA A 478 14.44 -26.12 -7.28
CA ALA A 478 15.32 -27.01 -6.50
C ALA A 478 14.54 -28.08 -5.72
N LYS A 479 13.36 -27.73 -5.21
CA LYS A 479 12.46 -28.68 -4.56
C LYS A 479 11.92 -29.72 -5.55
N GLU A 480 11.43 -29.27 -6.70
CA GLU A 480 10.93 -30.17 -7.75
C GLU A 480 12.04 -31.09 -8.30
N PHE A 481 13.26 -30.56 -8.45
CA PHE A 481 14.43 -31.36 -8.79
C PHE A 481 14.67 -32.46 -7.74
N ASN A 482 14.73 -32.10 -6.46
CA ASN A 482 14.96 -33.06 -5.36
C ASN A 482 13.85 -34.11 -5.29
N ASP A 483 12.58 -33.72 -5.41
CA ASP A 483 11.43 -34.64 -5.43
C ASP A 483 11.51 -35.62 -6.61
N THR A 484 12.04 -35.17 -7.75
CA THR A 484 12.24 -36.00 -8.94
C THR A 484 13.45 -36.92 -8.78
N LEU A 485 14.54 -36.43 -8.21
CA LEU A 485 15.73 -37.21 -7.90
C LEU A 485 15.41 -38.33 -6.89
N HIS A 486 14.64 -38.03 -5.84
CA HIS A 486 14.25 -39.01 -4.82
C HIS A 486 13.37 -40.11 -5.40
N ARG A 487 12.44 -39.77 -6.29
CA ARG A 487 11.63 -40.75 -7.04
C ARG A 487 12.49 -41.59 -7.99
N PHE A 488 13.51 -41.01 -8.61
CA PHE A 488 14.43 -41.73 -9.49
C PHE A 488 15.29 -42.71 -8.71
N ILE A 489 15.95 -42.29 -7.63
CA ILE A 489 16.90 -43.13 -6.89
C ILE A 489 16.18 -44.06 -5.89
N GLY A 490 14.94 -43.73 -5.49
CA GLY A 490 14.16 -44.50 -4.51
C GLY A 490 14.53 -44.22 -3.04
N ARG A 491 15.34 -43.19 -2.78
CA ARG A 491 15.80 -42.74 -1.45
C ARG A 491 16.00 -41.22 -1.43
N SER A 492 15.95 -40.63 -0.25
CA SER A 492 15.97 -39.15 -0.06
C SER A 492 17.27 -38.61 0.53
N GLU A 493 18.30 -39.44 0.67
CA GLU A 493 19.57 -39.04 1.29
C GLU A 493 20.30 -37.97 0.48
N LEU A 494 20.24 -38.01 -0.86
CA LEU A 494 20.91 -37.06 -1.73
C LEU A 494 19.98 -35.92 -2.12
N CYS A 495 20.41 -34.67 -1.88
CA CYS A 495 19.67 -33.47 -2.25
C CYS A 495 20.61 -32.42 -2.85
N LEU A 496 20.07 -31.60 -3.77
CA LEU A 496 20.67 -30.32 -4.12
C LEU A 496 20.23 -29.27 -3.10
N SER A 497 21.22 -28.58 -2.52
CA SER A 497 21.02 -27.45 -1.62
C SER A 497 21.74 -26.23 -2.15
N PHE A 498 21.10 -25.07 -2.10
CA PHE A 498 21.72 -23.83 -2.56
C PHE A 498 22.73 -23.31 -1.52
N ASN A 499 24.00 -23.19 -1.92
CA ASN A 499 25.03 -22.59 -1.09
C ASN A 499 25.18 -21.09 -1.39
N GLN A 500 24.74 -20.25 -0.46
CA GLN A 500 24.78 -18.79 -0.56
C GLN A 500 26.20 -18.22 -0.70
N LYS A 501 27.21 -18.84 -0.09
CA LYS A 501 28.61 -18.37 -0.14
C LYS A 501 29.28 -18.67 -1.47
N LYS A 502 29.04 -19.86 -2.01
CA LYS A 502 29.61 -20.31 -3.30
C LYS A 502 28.76 -19.92 -4.51
N LYS A 503 27.57 -19.35 -4.28
CA LYS A 503 26.65 -18.85 -5.32
C LYS A 503 26.29 -19.95 -6.34
N GLY A 504 25.96 -21.13 -5.84
CA GLY A 504 25.62 -22.30 -6.65
C GLY A 504 25.03 -23.43 -5.80
N TYR A 505 24.55 -24.49 -6.45
CA TYR A 505 23.99 -25.65 -5.75
C TYR A 505 25.09 -26.63 -5.39
N GLU A 506 25.00 -27.20 -4.18
CA GLU A 506 25.86 -28.27 -3.71
C GLU A 506 25.03 -29.54 -3.54
N ILE A 507 25.63 -30.66 -3.91
CA ILE A 507 25.08 -31.98 -3.63
C ILE A 507 25.41 -32.29 -2.17
N ILE A 508 24.39 -32.49 -1.33
CA ILE A 508 24.52 -32.81 0.09
C ILE A 508 23.89 -34.17 0.38
N ARG A 509 24.46 -34.87 1.36
CA ARG A 509 23.94 -36.15 1.87
C ARG A 509 23.30 -35.94 3.24
N ASN A 510 22.14 -36.55 3.49
CA ASN A 510 21.40 -36.51 4.75
C ASN A 510 21.01 -35.10 5.25
N GLY A 511 20.88 -34.13 4.33
CA GLY A 511 20.44 -32.78 4.65
C GLY A 511 21.41 -31.93 5.47
N VAL A 512 22.59 -32.46 5.81
CA VAL A 512 23.58 -31.79 6.68
C VAL A 512 24.98 -32.03 6.13
N GLY A 513 25.75 -30.97 5.90
CA GLY A 513 27.17 -31.07 5.52
C GLY A 513 27.58 -30.16 4.37
N GLU A 514 28.86 -30.27 3.99
CA GLU A 514 29.42 -29.65 2.79
C GLU A 514 29.17 -30.54 1.56
N HIS A 515 29.53 -30.05 0.37
CA HIS A 515 29.41 -30.78 -0.89
C HIS A 515 30.00 -32.20 -0.80
N ASP A 516 29.17 -33.21 -1.07
CA ASP A 516 29.61 -34.61 -1.17
C ASP A 516 30.28 -34.83 -2.54
N GLY A 517 31.62 -34.83 -2.54
CA GLY A 517 32.44 -35.12 -3.71
C GLY A 517 32.57 -36.62 -4.01
N ASN A 518 32.06 -37.51 -3.14
CA ASN A 518 32.23 -38.96 -3.26
C ASN A 518 30.96 -39.64 -3.79
N LEU A 519 30.48 -39.19 -4.95
CA LEU A 519 29.34 -39.80 -5.64
C LEU A 519 29.76 -41.04 -6.44
N SER A 520 28.95 -42.09 -6.33
CA SER A 520 29.04 -43.25 -7.24
C SER A 520 28.68 -42.88 -8.67
N GLU A 521 29.18 -43.62 -9.65
CA GLU A 521 28.87 -43.40 -11.08
C GLU A 521 27.36 -43.49 -11.37
N GLY A 522 26.63 -44.35 -10.65
CA GLY A 522 25.18 -44.42 -10.72
C GLY A 522 24.49 -43.16 -10.19
N GLU A 523 24.94 -42.60 -9.07
CA GLU A 523 24.41 -41.34 -8.52
C GLU A 523 24.70 -40.16 -9.45
N LYS A 524 25.91 -40.09 -10.04
CA LYS A 524 26.26 -39.08 -11.05
C LYS A 524 25.33 -39.16 -12.25
N THR A 525 25.14 -40.37 -12.79
CA THR A 525 24.26 -40.57 -13.95
C THR A 525 22.81 -40.24 -13.63
N ALA A 526 22.32 -40.58 -12.43
CA ALA A 526 20.98 -40.24 -11.97
C ALA A 526 20.75 -38.72 -11.89
N ILE A 527 21.66 -38.00 -11.21
CA ILE A 527 21.61 -36.54 -11.08
C ILE A 527 21.64 -35.89 -12.46
N ALA A 528 22.56 -36.35 -13.33
CA ALA A 528 22.68 -35.84 -14.68
C ALA A 528 21.43 -36.05 -15.52
N PHE A 529 20.81 -37.23 -15.42
CA PHE A 529 19.64 -37.56 -16.22
C PHE A 529 18.38 -36.85 -15.73
N VAL A 530 18.19 -36.73 -14.41
CA VAL A 530 17.13 -35.89 -13.83
C VAL A 530 17.31 -34.44 -14.26
N TYR A 531 18.55 -33.94 -14.19
CA TYR A 531 18.87 -32.59 -14.62
C TYR A 531 18.57 -32.34 -16.10
N PHE A 532 18.91 -33.30 -16.97
CA PHE A 532 18.55 -33.24 -18.38
C PHE A 532 17.04 -33.08 -18.60
N ILE A 533 16.22 -33.85 -17.89
CA ILE A 533 14.76 -33.73 -18.00
C ILE A 533 14.24 -32.41 -17.44
N THR A 534 14.83 -31.90 -16.36
CA THR A 534 14.50 -30.55 -15.84
C THR A 534 14.82 -29.49 -16.89
N LYS A 535 16.04 -29.52 -17.44
CA LYS A 535 16.49 -28.58 -18.47
C LYS A 535 15.68 -28.67 -19.75
N LEU A 536 15.23 -29.87 -20.14
CA LEU A 536 14.33 -30.09 -21.26
C LEU A 536 13.00 -29.32 -21.13
N LYS A 537 12.53 -29.06 -19.90
CA LYS A 537 11.25 -28.38 -19.62
C LYS A 537 11.42 -26.89 -19.29
N GLU A 538 12.64 -26.38 -19.25
CA GLU A 538 12.92 -24.97 -19.00
C GLU A 538 12.35 -24.08 -20.11
N ASN A 539 12.17 -22.79 -19.82
CA ASN A 539 11.64 -21.78 -20.74
C ASN A 539 10.28 -22.14 -21.37
N GLY A 540 9.49 -22.99 -20.69
CA GLY A 540 8.18 -23.44 -21.16
C GLY A 540 8.22 -24.43 -22.33
N ASN A 541 9.39 -25.05 -22.59
CA ASN A 541 9.53 -26.07 -23.62
C ASN A 541 8.66 -27.29 -23.30
N LYS A 542 7.94 -27.78 -24.30
CA LYS A 542 7.04 -28.94 -24.18
C LYS A 542 7.73 -30.16 -24.75
N VAL A 543 7.78 -31.24 -23.96
CA VAL A 543 8.39 -32.50 -24.41
C VAL A 543 7.71 -33.00 -25.69
N GLU A 544 6.40 -32.77 -25.82
CA GLU A 544 5.56 -33.10 -26.98
C GLU A 544 6.10 -32.54 -28.31
N ASP A 545 6.80 -31.40 -28.26
CA ASP A 545 7.33 -30.71 -29.44
C ASP A 545 8.82 -31.00 -29.68
N SER A 546 9.44 -31.78 -28.79
CA SER A 546 10.90 -32.00 -28.71
C SER A 546 11.34 -33.35 -29.26
N ILE A 547 12.46 -33.35 -29.98
CA ILE A 547 13.25 -34.55 -30.30
C ILE A 547 14.20 -34.80 -29.13
N VAL A 548 14.10 -35.97 -28.50
CA VAL A 548 14.92 -36.33 -27.34
C VAL A 548 15.87 -37.44 -27.74
N VAL A 549 17.16 -37.28 -27.45
CA VAL A 549 18.20 -38.28 -27.69
C VAL A 549 18.85 -38.63 -26.37
N VAL A 550 18.91 -39.92 -26.04
CA VAL A 550 19.46 -40.41 -24.78
C VAL A 550 20.52 -41.48 -25.06
N ASP A 551 21.78 -41.14 -24.81
CA ASP A 551 22.94 -42.03 -24.99
C ASP A 551 23.36 -42.62 -23.65
N ASP A 552 23.14 -43.93 -23.51
CA ASP A 552 23.50 -44.74 -22.35
C ASP A 552 23.13 -44.10 -21.00
N PRO A 553 21.81 -43.94 -20.70
CA PRO A 553 21.36 -43.38 -19.42
C PRO A 553 21.61 -44.30 -18.22
N VAL A 554 22.33 -45.40 -18.44
CA VAL A 554 22.53 -46.49 -17.49
C VAL A 554 23.98 -46.97 -17.33
N SER A 555 24.99 -46.13 -17.61
CA SER A 555 26.38 -46.52 -17.36
C SER A 555 26.62 -46.86 -15.88
N SER A 556 27.14 -48.07 -15.62
CA SER A 556 27.56 -48.55 -14.29
C SER A 556 26.47 -48.72 -13.23
N PHE A 557 25.21 -48.93 -13.64
CA PHE A 557 24.12 -49.22 -12.68
C PHE A 557 23.99 -50.70 -12.32
N ASP A 558 23.53 -50.94 -11.09
CA ASP A 558 23.03 -52.24 -10.66
C ASP A 558 21.64 -52.56 -11.26
N SER A 559 21.14 -53.77 -11.03
CA SER A 559 19.84 -54.20 -11.56
C SER A 559 18.67 -53.33 -11.10
N ASN A 560 18.70 -52.76 -9.90
CA ASN A 560 17.62 -51.92 -9.37
C ASN A 560 17.56 -50.58 -10.11
N HIS A 561 18.70 -49.94 -10.31
CA HIS A 561 18.76 -48.66 -10.98
C HIS A 561 18.46 -48.73 -12.49
N LEU A 562 18.68 -49.88 -13.14
CA LEU A 562 18.23 -50.10 -14.53
C LEU A 562 16.72 -49.91 -14.70
N PHE A 563 15.92 -50.42 -13.76
CA PHE A 563 14.46 -50.27 -13.78
C PHE A 563 14.04 -48.83 -13.54
N HIS A 564 14.70 -48.13 -12.62
CA HIS A 564 14.45 -46.72 -12.35
C HIS A 564 14.74 -45.83 -13.57
N ALA A 565 15.88 -46.03 -14.22
CA ALA A 565 16.24 -45.30 -15.44
C ALA A 565 15.25 -45.56 -16.59
N TYR A 566 14.80 -46.81 -16.76
CA TYR A 566 13.79 -47.15 -17.78
C TYR A 566 12.43 -46.51 -17.45
N SER A 567 11.97 -46.65 -16.21
CA SER A 567 10.69 -46.09 -15.75
C SER A 567 10.68 -44.57 -15.89
N PHE A 568 11.77 -43.91 -15.53
CA PHE A 568 11.94 -42.48 -15.66
C PHE A 568 11.94 -42.03 -17.12
N LEU A 569 12.76 -42.66 -17.97
CA LEU A 569 12.79 -42.36 -19.41
C LEU A 569 11.39 -42.50 -20.02
N ARG A 570 10.70 -43.61 -19.76
CA ARG A 570 9.36 -43.85 -20.29
C ARG A 570 8.39 -42.78 -19.81
N THR A 571 8.35 -42.50 -18.51
CA THR A 571 7.40 -41.54 -17.94
C THR A 571 7.63 -40.12 -18.48
N GLN A 572 8.88 -39.70 -18.61
CA GLN A 572 9.21 -38.34 -19.03
C GLN A 572 9.16 -38.15 -20.54
N CYS A 573 9.48 -39.18 -21.33
CA CYS A 573 9.68 -39.04 -22.78
C CYS A 573 8.66 -39.81 -23.63
N THR A 574 7.63 -40.46 -23.05
CA THR A 574 6.58 -41.12 -23.85
C THR A 574 5.91 -40.14 -24.81
N ASN A 575 5.64 -38.91 -24.38
CA ASN A 575 4.96 -37.95 -25.24
C ASN A 575 5.89 -37.23 -26.22
N ALA A 576 7.21 -37.46 -26.16
CA ALA A 576 8.19 -36.77 -27.01
C ALA A 576 7.82 -36.81 -28.50
N ARG A 577 8.09 -35.73 -29.23
CA ARG A 577 7.87 -35.67 -30.69
C ARG A 577 8.59 -36.82 -31.38
N GLN A 578 9.84 -37.06 -30.96
CA GLN A 578 10.65 -38.19 -31.41
C GLN A 578 11.65 -38.56 -30.31
N LEU A 579 11.94 -39.85 -30.12
CA LEU A 579 12.88 -40.35 -29.11
C LEU A 579 13.90 -41.27 -29.77
N PHE A 580 15.18 -41.00 -29.51
CA PHE A 580 16.30 -41.89 -29.82
C PHE A 580 16.91 -42.39 -28.50
N VAL A 581 17.00 -43.70 -28.33
CA VAL A 581 17.65 -44.34 -27.18
C VAL A 581 18.81 -45.14 -27.70
N LEU A 582 20.02 -44.81 -27.29
CA LEU A 582 21.24 -45.54 -27.64
C LEU A 582 21.72 -46.27 -26.39
N THR A 583 22.01 -47.58 -26.50
CA THR A 583 22.57 -48.29 -25.35
C THR A 583 23.52 -49.45 -25.69
N HIS A 584 24.48 -49.70 -24.79
CA HIS A 584 25.27 -50.95 -24.76
C HIS A 584 24.75 -51.99 -23.76
N ASN A 585 23.85 -51.62 -22.85
CA ASN A 585 23.35 -52.53 -21.84
C ASN A 585 22.18 -53.35 -22.42
N PHE A 586 22.39 -54.65 -22.59
CA PHE A 586 21.38 -55.53 -23.21
C PHE A 586 20.10 -55.67 -22.37
N THR A 587 20.21 -55.66 -21.04
CA THR A 587 19.04 -55.71 -20.15
C THR A 587 18.19 -54.44 -20.29
N TYR A 588 18.84 -53.27 -20.33
CA TYR A 588 18.16 -52.00 -20.59
C TYR A 588 17.53 -51.95 -21.98
N PHE A 589 18.27 -52.42 -22.99
CA PHE A 589 17.76 -52.57 -24.36
C PHE A 589 16.48 -53.40 -24.38
N LYS A 590 16.41 -54.54 -23.68
CA LYS A 590 15.20 -55.36 -23.61
C LYS A 590 14.02 -54.59 -23.03
N LEU A 591 14.21 -53.86 -21.93
CA LEU A 591 13.13 -53.07 -21.31
C LEU A 591 12.55 -52.04 -22.28
N VAL A 592 13.42 -51.29 -22.97
CA VAL A 592 13.00 -50.27 -23.95
C VAL A 592 12.40 -50.94 -25.20
N ARG A 593 12.98 -52.05 -25.67
CA ARG A 593 12.48 -52.81 -26.81
C ARG A 593 11.08 -53.34 -26.56
N ASP A 594 10.82 -53.90 -25.38
CA ASP A 594 9.51 -54.44 -25.03
C ASP A 594 8.46 -53.31 -24.98
N TRP A 595 8.82 -52.14 -24.44
CA TRP A 595 7.98 -50.95 -24.51
C TRP A 595 7.65 -50.55 -25.96
N PHE A 596 8.66 -50.48 -26.83
CA PHE A 596 8.48 -50.10 -28.23
C PHE A 596 7.66 -51.14 -29.02
N THR A 597 7.88 -52.42 -28.75
CA THR A 597 7.16 -53.55 -29.36
C THR A 597 5.69 -53.56 -28.95
N ILE A 598 5.38 -53.36 -27.67
CA ILE A 598 4.00 -53.23 -27.18
C ILE A 598 3.31 -52.02 -27.86
N THR A 599 4.05 -50.92 -28.04
CA THR A 599 3.54 -49.73 -28.74
C THR A 599 3.17 -50.05 -30.19
N ASN A 600 4.04 -50.74 -30.93
CA ASN A 600 3.73 -51.17 -32.31
C ASN A 600 2.54 -52.14 -32.35
N ARG A 601 2.49 -53.16 -31.48
CA ARG A 601 1.34 -54.09 -31.39
C ARG A 601 0.02 -53.37 -31.14
N ASN A 602 0.01 -52.35 -30.27
CA ASN A 602 -1.17 -51.55 -30.00
C ASN A 602 -1.58 -50.66 -31.18
N ARG A 603 -0.64 -50.26 -32.04
CA ARG A 603 -0.90 -49.50 -33.27
C ARG A 603 -1.45 -50.42 -34.36
N GLU A 604 -0.88 -51.61 -34.51
CA GLU A 604 -1.35 -52.65 -35.45
C GLU A 604 -2.79 -53.06 -35.14
N LYS A 605 -3.14 -53.27 -33.87
CA LYS A 605 -4.55 -53.49 -33.43
C LYS A 605 -5.50 -52.35 -33.79
N LYS A 606 -4.97 -51.15 -34.07
CA LYS A 606 -5.72 -49.96 -34.48
C LYS A 606 -5.52 -49.64 -35.97
N GLU A 607 -4.97 -50.57 -36.76
CA GLU A 607 -4.68 -50.43 -38.19
C GLU A 607 -3.77 -49.23 -38.51
N LYS A 608 -2.90 -48.83 -37.57
CA LYS A 608 -1.92 -47.76 -37.76
C LYS A 608 -0.55 -48.35 -38.10
N PRO A 609 0.23 -47.72 -39.01
CA PRO A 609 1.57 -48.19 -39.33
C PRO A 609 2.47 -48.18 -38.10
N GLN A 610 3.44 -49.10 -38.08
CA GLN A 610 4.50 -49.14 -37.07
C GLN A 610 5.23 -47.80 -37.02
N ASN A 611 5.65 -47.40 -35.82
CA ASN A 611 6.31 -46.11 -35.61
C ASN A 611 7.46 -46.20 -34.58
N CYS A 612 7.83 -47.43 -34.24
CA CYS A 612 8.96 -47.75 -33.39
C CYS A 612 9.91 -48.66 -34.16
N PHE A 613 11.19 -48.30 -34.25
CA PHE A 613 12.18 -49.02 -35.05
C PHE A 613 13.45 -49.32 -34.25
N PHE A 614 14.15 -50.38 -34.66
CA PHE A 614 15.29 -50.95 -33.96
C PHE A 614 16.50 -51.02 -34.87
N TYR A 615 17.65 -50.60 -34.35
CA TYR A 615 18.91 -50.49 -35.09
C TYR A 615 20.05 -51.11 -34.29
N ARG A 616 21.11 -51.52 -35.00
CA ARG A 616 22.37 -51.97 -34.41
C ARG A 616 23.53 -51.12 -34.94
N LEU A 617 24.49 -50.82 -34.07
CA LEU A 617 25.77 -50.26 -34.44
C LEU A 617 26.85 -51.33 -34.40
N ASP A 618 27.42 -51.57 -35.57
CA ASP A 618 28.53 -52.51 -35.77
C ASP A 618 29.82 -51.73 -36.02
N ALA A 619 30.95 -52.31 -35.61
CA ALA A 619 32.27 -51.82 -36.01
C ALA A 619 33.06 -52.98 -36.62
N PRO A 620 32.89 -53.21 -37.93
CA PRO A 620 33.57 -54.29 -38.63
C PRO A 620 35.09 -54.23 -38.42
N PRO A 621 35.78 -55.38 -38.41
CA PRO A 621 37.23 -55.41 -38.38
C PRO A 621 37.77 -54.70 -39.64
N GLY A 622 38.54 -53.63 -39.42
CA GLY A 622 39.11 -52.82 -40.49
C GLY A 622 40.06 -51.77 -39.91
N SER A 623 41.05 -51.33 -40.69
CA SER A 623 41.98 -50.27 -40.33
C SER A 623 41.92 -49.14 -41.38
N PRO A 624 41.52 -47.91 -41.01
CA PRO A 624 41.02 -47.54 -39.69
C PRO A 624 39.66 -48.19 -39.37
N ARG A 625 39.41 -48.39 -38.08
CA ARG A 625 38.13 -48.90 -37.57
C ARG A 625 37.02 -47.94 -37.99
N HIS A 626 35.90 -48.47 -38.49
CA HIS A 626 34.74 -47.67 -38.89
C HIS A 626 33.45 -48.23 -38.30
N SER A 627 32.43 -47.37 -38.19
CA SER A 627 31.11 -47.73 -37.68
C SER A 627 30.08 -47.85 -38.80
N LEU A 628 29.15 -48.80 -38.65
CA LEU A 628 28.00 -49.00 -39.51
C LEU A 628 26.73 -49.00 -38.65
N LEU A 629 25.79 -48.11 -38.97
CA LEU A 629 24.42 -48.19 -38.46
C LEU A 629 23.62 -49.09 -39.42
N VAL A 630 23.02 -50.15 -38.90
CA VAL A 630 22.22 -51.12 -39.66
C VAL A 630 20.88 -51.38 -38.98
N ASP A 631 19.92 -51.91 -39.72
CA ASP A 631 18.66 -52.37 -39.13
C ASP A 631 18.93 -53.54 -38.16
N ALA A 632 18.23 -53.56 -37.02
CA ALA A 632 18.38 -54.66 -36.08
C ALA A 632 17.81 -55.95 -36.65
N ASP A 633 18.56 -57.05 -36.52
CA ASP A 633 18.12 -58.39 -36.91
C ASP A 633 16.91 -58.85 -36.09
N ASP A 634 16.11 -59.76 -36.67
CA ASP A 634 14.95 -60.35 -36.01
C ASP A 634 15.30 -61.07 -34.71
N SER A 635 16.52 -61.60 -34.59
CA SER A 635 17.06 -62.18 -33.36
C SER A 635 17.09 -61.19 -32.19
N LEU A 636 17.36 -59.91 -32.47
CA LEU A 636 17.41 -58.85 -31.47
C LEU A 636 16.01 -58.29 -31.15
N LYS A 637 15.14 -58.24 -32.17
CA LYS A 637 13.77 -57.68 -32.09
C LYS A 637 12.77 -58.63 -31.44
N ASN A 638 12.77 -59.90 -31.83
CA ASN A 638 11.61 -60.78 -31.62
C ASN A 638 11.74 -61.73 -30.42
N TYR A 639 12.93 -61.84 -29.81
CA TYR A 639 13.18 -62.87 -28.79
C TYR A 639 13.47 -62.28 -27.41
N GLY A 640 12.64 -62.65 -26.43
CA GLY A 640 12.78 -62.24 -25.02
C GLY A 640 13.92 -62.95 -24.27
N SER A 641 14.20 -64.20 -24.63
CA SER A 641 15.26 -65.01 -24.03
C SER A 641 15.95 -65.90 -25.07
N GLU A 642 17.15 -66.35 -24.73
CA GLU A 642 17.91 -67.32 -25.53
C GLU A 642 17.09 -68.60 -25.76
N TYR A 643 16.36 -69.07 -24.74
CA TYR A 643 15.48 -70.25 -24.85
C TYR A 643 14.48 -70.18 -26.01
N HIS A 644 13.76 -69.05 -26.15
CA HIS A 644 12.79 -68.87 -27.25
C HIS A 644 13.46 -68.86 -28.63
N TYR A 645 14.64 -68.24 -28.72
CA TYR A 645 15.43 -68.21 -29.95
C TYR A 645 15.90 -69.61 -30.36
N ILE A 646 16.46 -70.36 -29.40
CA ILE A 646 16.92 -71.74 -29.61
C ILE A 646 15.76 -72.63 -30.05
N PHE A 647 14.62 -72.57 -29.36
CA PHE A 647 13.43 -73.35 -29.73
C PHE A 647 12.97 -73.01 -31.15
N LYS A 648 12.79 -71.73 -31.51
CA LYS A 648 12.33 -71.33 -32.86
C LYS A 648 13.31 -71.77 -33.95
N LYS A 649 14.63 -71.67 -33.71
CA LYS A 649 15.64 -72.13 -34.66
C LYS A 649 15.58 -73.65 -34.90
N LEU A 650 15.56 -74.45 -33.84
CA LEU A 650 15.44 -75.91 -33.95
C LEU A 650 14.08 -76.34 -34.53
N TYR A 651 13.00 -75.64 -34.16
CA TYR A 651 11.67 -75.86 -34.73
C TYR A 651 11.62 -75.55 -36.23
N GLY A 652 12.29 -74.48 -36.67
CA GLY A 652 12.44 -74.17 -38.10
C GLY A 652 13.19 -75.27 -38.87
N TYR A 653 14.27 -75.81 -38.30
CA TYR A 653 15.05 -76.91 -38.88
C TYR A 653 14.25 -78.20 -39.08
N ARG A 654 13.15 -78.40 -38.35
CA ARG A 654 12.21 -79.52 -38.58
C ARG A 654 11.61 -79.51 -39.99
N ALA A 655 11.42 -78.34 -40.61
CA ALA A 655 10.82 -78.24 -41.93
C ALA A 655 11.81 -78.56 -43.07
N HIS A 656 13.11 -78.65 -42.78
CA HIS A 656 14.14 -78.97 -43.76
C HIS A 656 14.26 -80.49 -43.92
N THR A 657 14.19 -81.01 -45.15
CA THR A 657 14.40 -82.44 -45.44
C THR A 657 15.83 -82.90 -45.17
N THR A 658 16.79 -81.99 -45.30
CA THR A 658 18.21 -82.19 -44.98
C THR A 658 18.77 -80.88 -44.43
N LEU A 659 19.61 -80.96 -43.41
CA LEU A 659 20.35 -79.80 -42.90
C LEU A 659 21.68 -79.68 -43.61
N ASN A 660 22.08 -78.46 -43.96
CA ASN A 660 23.44 -78.25 -44.45
C ASN A 660 24.46 -78.44 -43.31
N ARG A 661 25.74 -78.55 -43.66
CA ARG A 661 26.80 -78.85 -42.69
C ARG A 661 26.87 -77.83 -41.56
N ASP A 662 26.67 -76.54 -41.84
CA ASP A 662 26.70 -75.47 -40.83
C ASP A 662 25.49 -75.57 -39.87
N GLU A 663 24.30 -75.85 -40.41
CA GLU A 663 23.08 -76.07 -39.63
C GLU A 663 23.20 -77.29 -38.73
N ALA A 664 23.81 -78.37 -39.22
CA ALA A 664 24.05 -79.60 -38.45
C ALA A 664 25.01 -79.38 -37.27
N PHE A 665 26.10 -78.62 -37.47
CA PHE A 665 27.02 -78.26 -36.38
C PHE A 665 26.37 -77.41 -35.29
N LEU A 666 25.49 -76.48 -35.67
CA LEU A 666 24.76 -75.67 -34.70
C LEU A 666 23.69 -76.49 -33.96
N THR A 667 23.12 -77.51 -34.59
CA THR A 667 22.02 -78.30 -34.05
C THR A 667 22.37 -78.98 -32.73
N ALA A 668 23.52 -79.65 -32.62
CA ALA A 668 23.89 -80.38 -31.40
C ALA A 668 24.02 -79.45 -30.17
N ASN A 669 24.66 -78.29 -30.34
CA ASN A 669 24.83 -77.29 -29.29
C ASN A 669 23.49 -76.68 -28.86
N LEU A 670 22.66 -76.31 -29.84
CA LEU A 670 21.33 -75.75 -29.59
C LEU A 670 20.41 -76.78 -28.93
N ALA A 671 20.43 -78.03 -29.39
CA ALA A 671 19.65 -79.14 -28.86
C ALA A 671 19.97 -79.41 -27.39
N ARG A 672 21.26 -79.46 -27.04
CA ARG A 672 21.70 -79.58 -25.65
C ARG A 672 21.13 -78.47 -24.77
N LYS A 673 21.37 -77.22 -25.18
CA LYS A 673 20.90 -76.05 -24.43
C LYS A 673 19.38 -76.04 -24.28
N LEU A 674 18.63 -76.46 -25.29
CA LEU A 674 17.17 -76.52 -25.24
C LEU A 674 16.68 -77.53 -24.19
N ILE A 675 17.18 -78.77 -24.25
CA ILE A 675 16.83 -79.84 -23.32
C ILE A 675 17.21 -79.46 -21.89
N GLU A 676 18.45 -78.99 -21.71
CA GLU A 676 18.97 -78.61 -20.41
C GLU A 676 18.15 -77.46 -19.79
N SER A 677 17.83 -76.43 -20.59
CA SER A 677 17.00 -75.32 -20.13
C SER A 677 15.58 -75.76 -19.76
N PHE A 678 14.95 -76.59 -20.59
CA PHE A 678 13.59 -77.07 -20.38
C PHE A 678 13.50 -77.95 -19.13
N PHE A 679 14.33 -78.99 -19.03
CA PHE A 679 14.29 -79.90 -17.88
C PHE A 679 14.79 -79.24 -16.60
N THR A 680 15.76 -78.32 -16.67
CA THR A 680 16.15 -77.55 -15.48
C THR A 680 14.98 -76.72 -14.94
N PHE A 681 14.16 -76.13 -15.81
CA PHE A 681 12.98 -75.39 -15.40
C PHE A 681 11.89 -76.31 -14.83
N LYS A 682 11.62 -77.45 -15.49
CA LYS A 682 10.59 -78.42 -15.09
C LYS A 682 10.97 -79.21 -13.84
N TYR A 683 12.25 -79.54 -13.69
CA TYR A 683 12.81 -80.42 -12.65
C TYR A 683 14.05 -79.80 -11.98
N PRO A 684 13.90 -78.69 -11.22
CA PRO A 684 15.02 -77.87 -10.75
C PRO A 684 15.95 -78.55 -9.73
N LYS A 685 15.53 -79.68 -9.13
CA LYS A 685 16.32 -80.43 -8.14
C LYS A 685 17.63 -80.99 -8.71
N ARG A 686 17.74 -81.17 -10.04
CA ARG A 686 18.88 -81.82 -10.71
C ARG A 686 19.63 -80.89 -11.68
N ARG A 687 19.50 -79.57 -11.52
CA ARG A 687 19.95 -78.47 -12.42
C ARG A 687 21.45 -78.40 -12.78
N SER A 688 22.27 -79.37 -12.39
CA SER A 688 23.71 -79.45 -12.68
C SER A 688 24.12 -80.76 -13.35
N ASP A 689 23.16 -81.66 -13.61
CA ASP A 689 23.42 -82.96 -14.21
C ASP A 689 22.36 -83.23 -15.29
N ILE A 690 22.77 -83.05 -16.56
CA ILE A 690 21.90 -83.25 -17.72
C ILE A 690 21.42 -84.70 -17.85
N SER A 691 22.24 -85.69 -17.47
CA SER A 691 21.82 -87.10 -17.50
C SER A 691 20.71 -87.33 -16.49
N ALA A 692 20.91 -86.86 -15.26
CA ALA A 692 19.92 -87.01 -14.20
C ALA A 692 18.63 -86.21 -14.50
N LEU A 693 18.71 -85.08 -15.21
CA LEU A 693 17.55 -84.33 -15.70
C LEU A 693 16.77 -85.11 -16.77
N MET A 694 17.48 -85.71 -17.73
CA MET A 694 16.89 -86.53 -18.79
C MET A 694 16.26 -87.80 -18.23
N ASP A 695 16.81 -88.39 -17.17
CA ASP A 695 16.21 -89.56 -16.50
C ASP A 695 14.84 -89.22 -15.88
N VAL A 696 14.72 -88.08 -15.19
CA VAL A 696 13.40 -87.63 -14.66
C VAL A 696 12.46 -87.23 -15.79
N GLY A 697 12.99 -86.59 -16.83
CA GLY A 697 12.20 -86.21 -18.00
C GLY A 697 11.63 -87.40 -18.77
N LEU A 698 12.17 -88.60 -18.57
CA LEU A 698 11.65 -89.84 -19.14
C LEU A 698 10.54 -90.48 -18.30
N GLU A 699 10.47 -90.17 -17.00
CA GLU A 699 9.46 -90.75 -16.08
C GLU A 699 8.04 -90.40 -16.56
N GLY A 700 7.25 -91.43 -16.87
CA GLY A 700 5.87 -91.27 -17.34
C GLY A 700 5.70 -91.04 -18.85
N CYS A 701 6.79 -91.03 -19.63
CA CYS A 701 6.71 -91.04 -21.09
C CYS A 701 6.30 -92.44 -21.60
N THR A 702 5.46 -92.45 -22.64
CA THR A 702 4.96 -93.63 -23.36
C THR A 702 5.44 -93.71 -24.81
N ILE A 703 5.78 -92.56 -25.41
CA ILE A 703 6.22 -92.42 -26.79
C ILE A 703 7.76 -92.31 -26.83
N THR A 704 8.35 -91.53 -25.92
CA THR A 704 9.80 -91.43 -25.75
C THR A 704 10.30 -92.62 -24.93
N THR A 705 11.16 -93.44 -25.52
CA THR A 705 11.72 -94.64 -24.88
C THR A 705 13.11 -94.41 -24.29
N PRO A 706 13.60 -95.28 -23.37
CA PRO A 706 14.97 -95.22 -22.87
C PRO A 706 16.04 -95.24 -23.98
N GLU A 707 15.79 -95.98 -25.07
CA GLU A 707 16.70 -96.03 -26.23
C GLU A 707 16.75 -94.70 -26.96
N LEU A 708 15.60 -94.03 -27.13
CA LEU A 708 15.53 -92.70 -27.75
C LEU A 708 16.21 -91.64 -26.86
N LYS A 709 16.00 -91.72 -25.54
CA LYS A 709 16.70 -90.89 -24.56
C LYS A 709 18.21 -91.05 -24.66
N GLU A 710 18.72 -92.28 -24.72
CA GLU A 710 20.15 -92.57 -24.88
C GLU A 710 20.68 -92.07 -26.22
N LYS A 711 19.92 -92.25 -27.32
CA LYS A 711 20.28 -91.70 -28.65
C LYS A 711 20.44 -90.18 -28.59
N ILE A 712 19.47 -89.47 -28.02
CA ILE A 712 19.51 -88.01 -27.86
C ILE A 712 20.69 -87.61 -26.97
N TYR A 713 20.87 -88.27 -25.83
CA TYR A 713 21.96 -87.99 -24.87
C TYR A 713 23.33 -88.16 -25.52
N ARG A 714 23.55 -89.26 -26.25
CA ARG A 714 24.80 -89.51 -26.98
C ARG A 714 25.05 -88.46 -28.06
N PHE A 715 24.02 -88.11 -28.84
CA PHE A 715 24.13 -87.11 -29.89
C PHE A 715 24.53 -85.74 -29.31
N ILE A 716 23.78 -85.24 -28.33
CA ILE A 716 24.06 -83.92 -27.74
C ILE A 716 25.40 -83.94 -27.00
N ASN A 717 25.75 -85.01 -26.29
CA ASN A 717 26.98 -85.04 -25.50
C ASN A 717 28.23 -85.21 -26.37
N LYS A 718 28.14 -85.99 -27.45
CA LYS A 718 29.24 -86.21 -28.40
C LYS A 718 29.51 -84.97 -29.25
N TYR A 719 28.47 -84.33 -29.77
CA TYR A 719 28.62 -83.26 -30.77
C TYR A 719 28.50 -81.84 -30.20
N SER A 720 28.22 -81.65 -28.90
CA SER A 720 28.24 -80.33 -28.25
C SER A 720 29.55 -79.98 -27.54
N HIS A 721 30.45 -80.95 -27.34
CA HIS A 721 31.70 -80.76 -26.61
C HIS A 721 32.89 -80.94 -27.56
N SER A 722 33.89 -80.07 -27.45
CA SER A 722 35.13 -80.14 -28.26
C SER A 722 36.22 -81.02 -27.66
N ASP A 723 35.90 -81.81 -26.64
CA ASP A 723 36.89 -82.59 -25.86
C ASP A 723 37.51 -83.76 -26.65
N VAL A 724 37.00 -84.06 -27.85
CA VAL A 724 37.55 -85.10 -28.74
C VAL A 724 37.76 -84.49 -30.13
N ILE A 725 39.02 -84.33 -30.54
CA ILE A 725 39.35 -84.09 -31.96
C ILE A 725 39.15 -85.42 -32.68
N GLU A 726 37.97 -85.64 -33.26
CA GLU A 726 37.75 -86.78 -34.15
C GLU A 726 38.44 -86.54 -35.50
N ILE A 727 39.37 -87.43 -35.86
CA ILE A 727 40.22 -87.35 -37.07
C ILE A 727 39.55 -88.07 -38.27
N THR A 728 38.28 -88.47 -38.16
CA THR A 728 37.56 -89.22 -39.20
C THR A 728 36.50 -88.37 -39.91
N GLU A 729 36.48 -88.44 -41.25
CA GLU A 729 35.59 -87.68 -42.16
C GLU A 729 34.09 -87.97 -41.90
N GLU A 730 33.78 -89.17 -41.42
CA GLU A 730 32.41 -89.67 -41.15
C GLU A 730 31.68 -88.93 -40.01
N SER A 731 32.39 -88.25 -39.10
CA SER A 731 31.77 -87.52 -37.97
C SER A 731 30.83 -86.41 -38.45
N SER A 732 31.21 -85.73 -39.54
CA SER A 732 30.44 -84.63 -40.11
C SER A 732 29.24 -85.09 -40.94
N GLU A 733 29.37 -86.24 -41.62
CA GLU A 733 28.26 -86.87 -42.35
C GLU A 733 27.23 -87.47 -41.39
N ASN A 734 27.68 -88.12 -40.31
CA ASN A 734 26.81 -88.62 -39.25
C ASN A 734 26.08 -87.49 -38.51
N LEU A 735 26.77 -86.38 -38.25
CA LEU A 735 26.15 -85.19 -37.66
C LEU A 735 25.05 -84.63 -38.58
N ALA A 736 25.30 -84.48 -39.88
CA ALA A 736 24.31 -84.00 -40.84
C ALA A 736 23.13 -84.97 -41.01
N GLY A 737 23.41 -86.28 -41.08
CA GLY A 737 22.39 -87.32 -41.26
C GLY A 737 21.47 -87.50 -40.05
N GLU A 738 22.01 -87.44 -38.83
CA GLU A 738 21.23 -87.68 -37.61
C GLU A 738 20.58 -86.40 -37.04
N SER A 739 21.10 -85.20 -37.36
CA SER A 739 20.60 -83.94 -36.81
C SER A 739 19.09 -83.74 -37.01
N HIS A 740 18.58 -84.05 -38.21
CA HIS A 740 17.14 -83.91 -38.50
C HIS A 740 16.29 -84.85 -37.64
N SER A 741 16.68 -86.13 -37.54
CA SER A 741 15.99 -87.13 -36.74
C SER A 741 15.97 -86.75 -35.25
N VAL A 742 17.13 -86.32 -34.72
CA VAL A 742 17.27 -85.97 -33.31
C VAL A 742 16.47 -84.72 -32.94
N ILE A 743 16.41 -83.70 -33.80
CA ILE A 743 15.53 -82.54 -33.57
C ILE A 743 14.08 -82.98 -33.43
N GLY A 744 13.59 -83.82 -34.34
CA GLY A 744 12.23 -84.35 -34.31
C GLY A 744 11.94 -85.08 -33.00
N SER A 745 12.85 -85.96 -32.58
CA SER A 745 12.73 -86.71 -31.33
C SER A 745 12.77 -85.81 -30.09
N ILE A 746 13.60 -84.76 -30.08
CA ILE A 746 13.64 -83.80 -28.97
C ILE A 746 12.33 -83.03 -28.87
N LEU A 747 11.83 -82.49 -29.98
CA LEU A 747 10.57 -81.73 -29.99
C LEU A 747 9.39 -82.60 -29.57
N GLN A 748 9.35 -83.86 -30.02
CA GLN A 748 8.36 -84.85 -29.59
C GLN A 748 8.45 -85.13 -28.09
N TRP A 749 9.67 -85.25 -27.55
CA TRP A 749 9.86 -85.49 -26.12
C TRP A 749 9.42 -84.28 -25.28
N LEU A 750 9.71 -83.06 -25.74
CA LEU A 750 9.21 -81.84 -25.10
C LEU A 750 7.67 -81.77 -25.12
N GLU A 751 7.04 -82.13 -26.25
CA GLU A 751 5.58 -82.21 -26.39
C GLU A 751 4.97 -83.25 -25.46
N GLU A 752 5.59 -84.40 -25.32
CA GLU A 752 5.12 -85.47 -24.45
C GLU A 752 5.20 -85.09 -22.97
N VAL A 753 6.31 -84.47 -22.55
CA VAL A 753 6.51 -84.07 -21.14
C VAL A 753 5.65 -82.87 -20.76
N ASP A 754 5.44 -81.92 -21.69
CA ASP A 754 4.58 -80.76 -21.45
C ASP A 754 3.94 -80.24 -22.73
N LYS A 755 2.83 -80.89 -23.13
CA LYS A 755 2.09 -80.53 -24.34
C LYS A 755 1.65 -79.08 -24.36
N LYS A 756 1.19 -78.55 -23.23
CA LYS A 756 0.70 -77.17 -23.15
C LYS A 756 1.82 -76.18 -23.41
N HIS A 757 2.97 -76.36 -22.75
CA HIS A 757 4.15 -75.52 -22.99
C HIS A 757 4.62 -75.61 -24.44
N TYR A 758 4.67 -76.83 -24.99
CA TYR A 758 5.06 -77.04 -26.38
C TYR A 758 4.10 -76.33 -27.36
N ASP A 759 2.78 -76.51 -27.22
CA ASP A 759 1.79 -75.88 -28.08
C ASP A 759 1.92 -74.33 -28.07
N GLU A 760 2.08 -73.70 -26.89
CA GLU A 760 2.32 -72.26 -26.75
C GLU A 760 3.65 -71.83 -27.42
N MET A 761 4.72 -72.61 -27.24
CA MET A 761 6.01 -72.34 -27.88
C MET A 761 5.94 -72.47 -29.41
N THR A 762 5.14 -73.39 -29.95
CA THR A 762 4.92 -73.50 -31.40
C THR A 762 4.15 -72.31 -31.96
N GLN A 763 3.16 -71.79 -31.24
CA GLN A 763 2.45 -70.57 -31.63
C GLN A 763 3.38 -69.35 -31.65
N VAL A 764 4.27 -69.22 -30.64
CA VAL A 764 5.30 -68.17 -30.63
C VAL A 764 6.33 -68.38 -31.75
N ALA A 765 6.62 -69.64 -32.10
CA ALA A 765 7.57 -69.95 -33.17
C ALA A 765 7.03 -69.63 -34.57
N THR A 766 5.75 -69.90 -34.80
CA THR A 766 5.03 -69.74 -36.07
C THR A 766 4.32 -68.40 -36.23
N GLY A 767 4.21 -67.63 -35.14
CA GLY A 767 3.57 -66.32 -35.08
C GLY A 767 4.26 -65.20 -35.83
#